data_AF-F0XKT6-F1
#
_entry.id   AF-F0XKT6-F1
#
_cell.length_a   1.000
_cell.length_b   1.000
_cell.length_c   1.000
_cell.angle_alpha   90.00
_cell.angle_beta   90.00
_cell.angle_gamma   90.00
#
_symmetry.space_group_name_H-M   'P 1'
#
loop_
_entity.id
_entity.type
_entity.pdbx_description
1 polymer ?
#
loop_
_entity_poly.entity_id
_entity_poly.type
_entity_poly.pdbx_seq_one_letter_code
_entity_poly.pdbx_strand_id
1 'polypeptide(L)'
;MRLHTFAVLSLAAGHGLSAAVGPTEDEASQRVLSSSSSFECDVPPAVSPDSDGLPSADELFSGPEALQKQVERHGALVRIPSISYDDMADVNEDPRWDVFLDVHRLLEELYPAVHARMNRTKVNRLGLVYTIAGSDPSLRPVMLTAHQDVVPVADGSTWTHAPFSGHFDGTMLWGRGAYDDKNSLTALMSALEALFLTKTGWTPRRGLVLALGFDEETSGQRGAGTMAPYLERRFGRDSMALLLDEGSAGLERLGDVVFALPSVLEKGHVDVLYELRVAGGHSSMPFPHTGIGIAAEMVAALEQNPYAPAILPGSPLHQSYCCKARYAPEANPEITRLIRQDRLDELATLLAAIDRPTNFRLQTSQSVDLIAGGVKINAMPEVVRLGVNYRVATHESIDAVKRKTVQLMRPIAEKYGLTLEAFKDSGFGEAEDTVDSNVVVLLDAVKPLYQVDYNGTLRLTTDQETQPAPVSPTTGPVWDLFSGTIQHTFAFEGGKVVPAGDLMNGNTDTRHYLNLTRNIYRWLPMMENAGMNPHTVDEGIDMHAHMGVIRFYYNLIRNFDASDPPGVNARVVGEFGVEARAKDIVLLDSHDVAIDAAKHTNRMVAMTGIEQLGHDGGADEDGVEEILQKGQFDVSLEAVDLAAKMVAVDTDVEAANMLLAAFFGCVDPFGQEDETSTGAPGGFFGADKLAQPIHQARARGHERERGALAAWNDEAVTTSQFVNRANLHKVKRAQGQAR
;
A
#
# COMPACT_ATOMS: atom_id res chain seq x y z
N MET A 1 -78.38 20.18 -22.43
CA MET A 1 -79.58 20.20 -23.31
C MET A 1 -79.18 19.60 -24.65
N ARG A 2 -79.63 18.36 -24.96
CA ARG A 2 -79.19 17.52 -26.10
C ARG A 2 -77.69 17.08 -25.98
N LEU A 3 -77.17 15.90 -26.40
CA LEU A 3 -77.46 14.92 -27.49
C LEU A 3 -77.17 15.51 -28.90
N HIS A 4 -76.72 14.84 -29.96
CA HIS A 4 -76.40 13.43 -30.33
C HIS A 4 -75.70 13.46 -31.74
N THR A 5 -74.87 12.55 -32.29
CA THR A 5 -74.11 11.31 -31.88
C THR A 5 -73.07 11.01 -33.00
N PHE A 6 -72.16 10.03 -32.80
CA PHE A 6 -71.32 9.32 -33.82
C PHE A 6 -70.16 10.10 -34.48
N ALA A 7 -69.19 9.50 -35.19
CA ALA A 7 -68.33 8.30 -35.00
C ALA A 7 -67.58 7.99 -36.33
N VAL A 8 -66.40 7.34 -36.28
CA VAL A 8 -65.86 6.29 -37.20
C VAL A 8 -64.38 6.01 -36.88
N LEU A 9 -63.91 4.78 -37.13
CA LEU A 9 -62.53 4.30 -36.91
C LEU A 9 -61.60 4.64 -38.09
N SER A 10 -60.28 4.77 -37.85
CA SER A 10 -59.26 3.83 -38.40
C SER A 10 -57.83 4.14 -37.90
N LEU A 11 -56.94 3.14 -38.02
CA LEU A 11 -55.59 3.12 -37.44
C LEU A 11 -54.54 3.89 -38.26
N ALA A 12 -53.55 4.47 -37.58
CA ALA A 12 -52.12 4.39 -37.93
C ALA A 12 -51.26 4.76 -36.70
N ALA A 13 -49.99 4.32 -36.66
CA ALA A 13 -49.10 4.52 -35.51
C ALA A 13 -48.19 5.76 -35.65
N GLY A 14 -47.78 6.33 -34.53
CA GLY A 14 -46.74 7.37 -34.42
C GLY A 14 -45.94 7.17 -33.13
N HIS A 15 -44.61 7.28 -33.19
CA HIS A 15 -43.73 7.04 -32.04
C HIS A 15 -43.58 8.30 -31.19
N GLY A 16 -43.59 8.13 -29.86
CA GLY A 16 -43.21 9.18 -28.92
C GLY A 16 -41.82 8.89 -28.34
N LEU A 17 -40.88 9.83 -28.46
CA LEU A 17 -39.64 9.80 -27.68
C LEU A 17 -39.95 10.26 -26.26
N SER A 18 -39.37 9.57 -25.27
CA SER A 18 -39.25 10.07 -23.90
C SER A 18 -37.76 10.20 -23.57
N ALA A 19 -37.35 11.34 -23.02
CA ALA A 19 -35.97 11.55 -22.60
C ALA A 19 -35.76 10.91 -21.22
N ALA A 20 -34.96 9.84 -21.16
CA ALA A 20 -34.57 9.23 -19.91
C ALA A 20 -33.41 10.03 -19.28
N VAL A 21 -33.61 10.50 -18.05
CA VAL A 21 -32.51 10.93 -17.18
C VAL A 21 -31.83 9.67 -16.63
N GLY A 22 -30.51 9.59 -16.73
CA GLY A 22 -29.74 8.47 -16.18
C GLY A 22 -29.66 8.53 -14.63
N PRO A 23 -29.49 7.38 -13.95
CA PRO A 23 -29.27 7.37 -12.51
C PRO A 23 -27.90 7.98 -12.15
N THR A 24 -27.80 8.53 -10.94
CA THR A 24 -26.53 8.95 -10.33
C THR A 24 -25.74 7.74 -9.84
N GLU A 25 -24.41 7.89 -9.69
CA GLU A 25 -23.48 6.76 -9.56
C GLU A 25 -23.71 5.91 -8.29
N ASP A 26 -24.21 6.49 -7.19
CA ASP A 26 -24.59 5.76 -5.97
C ASP A 26 -25.65 4.66 -6.20
N GLU A 27 -26.64 4.88 -7.07
CA GLU A 27 -27.68 3.87 -7.35
C GLU A 27 -27.14 2.66 -8.13
N ALA A 28 -26.01 2.81 -8.83
CA ALA A 28 -25.43 1.73 -9.62
C ALA A 28 -24.77 0.67 -8.72
N SER A 29 -24.00 1.11 -7.71
CA SER A 29 -23.24 0.25 -6.81
C SER A 29 -24.14 -0.70 -5.99
N GLN A 30 -25.32 -0.24 -5.55
CA GLN A 30 -26.22 -1.05 -4.73
C GLN A 30 -26.97 -2.15 -5.51
N ARG A 31 -27.17 -2.01 -6.83
CA ARG A 31 -28.04 -2.92 -7.62
C ARG A 31 -27.38 -4.21 -8.11
N VAL A 32 -26.10 -4.44 -7.81
CA VAL A 32 -25.39 -5.68 -8.16
C VAL A 32 -25.62 -6.80 -7.11
N LEU A 33 -25.99 -6.44 -5.87
CA LEU A 33 -26.06 -7.37 -4.72
C LEU A 33 -27.39 -8.15 -4.60
N SER A 34 -28.22 -8.21 -5.65
CA SER A 34 -29.58 -8.80 -5.58
C SER A 34 -29.81 -10.07 -6.42
N SER A 35 -28.76 -10.83 -6.75
CA SER A 35 -28.88 -12.20 -7.22
C SER A 35 -28.80 -13.18 -6.04
N SER A 36 -29.73 -14.14 -5.95
CA SER A 36 -29.71 -15.17 -4.92
C SER A 36 -28.40 -15.96 -4.95
N SER A 37 -27.66 -16.00 -3.85
CA SER A 37 -26.40 -16.75 -3.74
C SER A 37 -26.64 -18.26 -3.65
N SER A 38 -26.87 -18.87 -4.80
CA SER A 38 -26.63 -20.30 -4.99
C SER A 38 -25.15 -20.63 -4.73
N PHE A 39 -24.88 -21.90 -4.47
CA PHE A 39 -23.58 -22.41 -4.01
C PHE A 39 -22.55 -22.53 -5.15
N GLU A 40 -22.57 -21.59 -6.09
CA GLU A 40 -21.91 -21.59 -7.41
C GLU A 40 -20.54 -20.92 -7.38
N CYS A 41 -19.61 -21.50 -6.61
CA CYS A 41 -18.19 -21.28 -6.86
C CYS A 41 -17.71 -22.29 -7.93
N ASP A 42 -17.99 -21.99 -9.21
CA ASP A 42 -17.52 -22.79 -10.33
C ASP A 42 -16.26 -22.18 -10.95
N VAL A 43 -15.18 -22.96 -10.88
CA VAL A 43 -13.83 -22.52 -11.22
C VAL A 43 -13.57 -22.79 -12.72
N PRO A 44 -13.07 -21.80 -13.49
CA PRO A 44 -12.63 -21.99 -14.88
C PRO A 44 -11.58 -23.10 -15.05
N PRO A 45 -11.37 -23.69 -16.24
CA PRO A 45 -10.30 -24.67 -16.45
C PRO A 45 -8.91 -24.04 -16.26
N ALA A 46 -7.94 -24.86 -15.84
CA ALA A 46 -6.54 -24.45 -15.80
C ALA A 46 -6.02 -24.09 -17.21
N VAL A 47 -5.18 -23.06 -17.31
CA VAL A 47 -4.61 -22.57 -18.59
C VAL A 47 -3.09 -22.67 -18.52
N SER A 48 -2.53 -23.55 -19.36
CA SER A 48 -1.09 -23.72 -19.54
C SER A 48 -0.59 -22.89 -20.74
N PRO A 49 0.58 -22.23 -20.62
CA PRO A 49 1.26 -21.56 -21.72
C PRO A 49 2.14 -22.48 -22.59
N ASP A 50 2.20 -23.80 -22.32
CA ASP A 50 3.18 -24.73 -22.93
C ASP A 50 3.07 -24.89 -24.47
N SER A 51 2.08 -24.27 -25.10
CA SER A 51 1.88 -24.23 -26.55
C SER A 51 2.65 -23.11 -27.27
N ASP A 52 3.26 -22.16 -26.55
CA ASP A 52 3.99 -21.02 -27.14
C ASP A 52 5.43 -21.35 -27.62
N GLY A 53 5.96 -22.51 -27.23
CA GLY A 53 7.30 -22.96 -27.59
C GLY A 53 8.45 -22.38 -26.73
N LEU A 54 8.15 -21.71 -25.62
CA LEU A 54 9.12 -21.29 -24.62
C LEU A 54 9.36 -22.40 -23.56
N PRO A 55 10.50 -22.40 -22.84
CA PRO A 55 10.74 -23.32 -21.73
C PRO A 55 9.65 -23.22 -20.66
N SER A 56 9.36 -24.33 -19.97
CA SER A 56 8.37 -24.31 -18.88
C SER A 56 8.90 -23.57 -17.65
N ALA A 57 7.99 -23.10 -16.78
CA ALA A 57 8.39 -22.42 -15.55
C ALA A 57 9.20 -23.35 -14.62
N ASP A 58 8.91 -24.65 -14.60
CA ASP A 58 9.65 -25.62 -13.80
C ASP A 58 11.05 -25.93 -14.36
N GLU A 59 11.23 -25.93 -15.68
CA GLU A 59 12.55 -26.08 -16.30
C GLU A 59 13.50 -24.95 -15.86
N LEU A 60 12.98 -23.73 -15.73
CA LEU A 60 13.76 -22.53 -15.40
C LEU A 60 13.91 -22.28 -13.90
N PHE A 61 12.94 -22.67 -13.07
CA PHE A 61 12.80 -22.15 -11.70
C PHE A 61 12.67 -23.22 -10.60
N SER A 62 12.93 -24.50 -10.90
CA SER A 62 12.83 -25.58 -9.90
C SER A 62 14.16 -26.31 -9.60
N GLY A 63 15.28 -25.88 -10.20
CA GLY A 63 16.63 -26.41 -9.93
C GLY A 63 17.41 -25.66 -8.84
N PRO A 64 18.42 -26.28 -8.20
CA PRO A 64 19.20 -25.65 -7.13
C PRO A 64 20.06 -24.47 -7.61
N GLU A 65 20.58 -24.52 -8.84
CA GLU A 65 21.28 -23.38 -9.47
C GLU A 65 20.34 -22.19 -9.69
N ALA A 66 19.07 -22.44 -10.03
CA ALA A 66 18.07 -21.40 -10.16
C ALA A 66 17.73 -20.78 -8.80
N LEU A 67 17.51 -21.61 -7.76
CA LEU A 67 17.29 -21.16 -6.39
C LEU A 67 18.44 -20.27 -5.89
N GLN A 68 19.69 -20.74 -6.01
CA GLN A 68 20.89 -19.99 -5.61
C GLN A 68 20.99 -18.63 -6.34
N LYS A 69 20.68 -18.59 -7.65
CA LYS A 69 20.66 -17.35 -8.42
C LYS A 69 19.61 -16.34 -7.91
N GLN A 70 18.47 -16.80 -7.39
CA GLN A 70 17.48 -15.90 -6.80
C GLN A 70 17.85 -15.47 -5.37
N VAL A 71 18.46 -16.36 -4.58
CA VAL A 71 19.07 -15.98 -3.29
C VAL A 71 20.09 -14.86 -3.47
N GLU A 72 20.91 -14.94 -4.52
CA GLU A 72 21.89 -13.90 -4.87
C GLU A 72 21.23 -12.60 -5.30
N ARG A 73 20.21 -12.64 -6.18
CA ARG A 73 19.48 -11.46 -6.66
C ARG A 73 18.67 -10.76 -5.56
N HIS A 74 17.79 -11.50 -4.89
CA HIS A 74 16.91 -10.97 -3.87
C HIS A 74 17.72 -10.53 -2.65
N GLY A 75 18.65 -11.37 -2.19
CA GLY A 75 19.58 -11.02 -1.10
C GLY A 75 20.45 -9.80 -1.40
N ALA A 76 20.76 -9.49 -2.68
CA ALA A 76 21.44 -8.25 -3.02
C ALA A 76 20.55 -7.01 -2.86
N LEU A 77 19.28 -7.06 -3.24
CA LEU A 77 18.35 -5.93 -3.10
C LEU A 77 17.92 -5.71 -1.63
N VAL A 78 17.82 -6.78 -0.85
CA VAL A 78 17.63 -6.72 0.63
C VAL A 78 18.82 -6.05 1.34
N ARG A 79 20.03 -6.04 0.76
CA ARG A 79 21.19 -5.33 1.32
C ARG A 79 21.18 -3.82 1.11
N ILE A 80 20.28 -3.29 0.29
CA ILE A 80 20.12 -1.85 0.08
C ILE A 80 19.05 -1.33 1.07
N PRO A 81 19.39 -0.45 2.03
CA PRO A 81 18.45 0.07 3.02
C PRO A 81 17.61 1.21 2.42
N SER A 82 16.76 0.87 1.46
CA SER A 82 15.82 1.79 0.77
C SER A 82 14.64 2.22 1.66
N ILE A 83 14.94 2.73 2.85
CA ILE A 83 13.94 3.08 3.87
C ILE A 83 13.22 4.38 3.49
N SER A 84 11.89 4.35 3.54
CA SER A 84 11.02 5.53 3.51
C SER A 84 10.56 5.91 4.94
N TYR A 85 10.25 7.19 5.17
CA TYR A 85 9.78 7.73 6.45
C TYR A 85 8.71 8.80 6.22
N ASP A 86 7.72 8.89 7.12
CA ASP A 86 6.63 9.88 7.05
C ASP A 86 7.12 11.34 7.10
N ASP A 87 8.30 11.58 7.68
CA ASP A 87 8.93 12.89 7.82
C ASP A 87 9.87 13.28 6.65
N MET A 88 9.92 12.48 5.58
CA MET A 88 10.73 12.83 4.40
C MET A 88 10.12 13.99 3.63
N ALA A 89 10.94 15.01 3.39
CA ALA A 89 10.59 16.12 2.50
C ALA A 89 10.60 15.65 1.03
N ASP A 90 10.39 16.59 0.10
CA ASP A 90 10.18 16.26 -1.31
C ASP A 90 11.42 15.63 -1.97
N VAL A 91 11.19 14.91 -3.08
CA VAL A 91 12.16 13.96 -3.68
C VAL A 91 13.44 14.63 -4.22
N ASN A 92 13.46 15.96 -4.29
CA ASN A 92 14.62 16.76 -4.70
C ASN A 92 15.28 17.55 -3.55
N GLU A 93 14.72 17.48 -2.34
CA GLU A 93 15.13 18.26 -1.18
C GLU A 93 15.74 17.39 -0.07
N ASP A 94 15.19 16.19 0.15
CA ASP A 94 15.70 15.25 1.16
C ASP A 94 16.73 14.27 0.58
N PRO A 95 18.01 14.30 1.02
CA PRO A 95 19.05 13.39 0.52
C PRO A 95 18.85 11.92 0.96
N ARG A 96 17.93 11.62 1.89
CA ARG A 96 17.58 10.23 2.22
C ARG A 96 17.04 9.48 1.01
N TRP A 97 16.44 10.17 0.04
CA TRP A 97 15.97 9.61 -1.24
C TRP A 97 17.11 9.09 -2.16
N ASP A 98 18.38 9.42 -1.94
CA ASP A 98 19.45 9.00 -2.87
C ASP A 98 19.80 7.50 -2.79
N VAL A 99 19.40 6.78 -1.75
CA VAL A 99 19.59 5.32 -1.64
C VAL A 99 18.86 4.53 -2.74
N PHE A 100 17.78 5.08 -3.29
CA PHE A 100 17.07 4.49 -4.44
C PHE A 100 17.90 4.56 -5.73
N LEU A 101 18.92 5.42 -5.80
CA LEU A 101 19.88 5.40 -6.90
C LEU A 101 20.79 4.16 -6.87
N ASP A 102 21.04 3.57 -5.69
CA ASP A 102 21.70 2.25 -5.58
C ASP A 102 20.76 1.11 -6.00
N VAL A 103 19.47 1.19 -5.66
CA VAL A 103 18.46 0.25 -6.19
C VAL A 103 18.48 0.26 -7.72
N HIS A 104 18.45 1.46 -8.33
CA HIS A 104 18.50 1.60 -9.80
C HIS A 104 19.76 0.99 -10.42
N ARG A 105 20.94 1.22 -9.81
CA ARG A 105 22.22 0.62 -10.25
C ARG A 105 22.17 -0.90 -10.18
N LEU A 106 21.75 -1.45 -9.03
CA LEU A 106 21.69 -2.90 -8.84
C LEU A 106 20.70 -3.57 -9.80
N LEU A 107 19.56 -2.93 -10.10
CA LEU A 107 18.61 -3.47 -11.08
C LEU A 107 19.17 -3.49 -12.51
N GLU A 108 19.99 -2.52 -12.90
CA GLU A 108 20.73 -2.53 -14.18
C GLU A 108 21.73 -3.70 -14.25
N GLU A 109 22.47 -3.96 -13.16
CA GLU A 109 23.46 -5.03 -13.07
C GLU A 109 22.84 -6.44 -13.02
N LEU A 110 21.77 -6.63 -12.25
CA LEU A 110 21.13 -7.93 -12.06
C LEU A 110 20.24 -8.34 -13.23
N TYR A 111 19.67 -7.39 -13.98
CA TYR A 111 18.66 -7.62 -15.02
C TYR A 111 18.99 -6.88 -16.35
N PRO A 112 20.12 -7.20 -16.99
CA PRO A 112 20.59 -6.50 -18.18
C PRO A 112 19.72 -6.76 -19.43
N ALA A 113 19.06 -7.92 -19.56
CA ALA A 113 18.18 -8.16 -20.70
C ALA A 113 16.86 -7.37 -20.60
N VAL A 114 16.32 -7.18 -19.38
CA VAL A 114 15.21 -6.25 -19.13
C VAL A 114 15.61 -4.82 -19.53
N HIS A 115 16.75 -4.33 -19.05
CA HIS A 115 17.24 -2.98 -19.35
C HIS A 115 17.61 -2.75 -20.81
N ALA A 116 18.05 -3.79 -21.53
CA ALA A 116 18.35 -3.72 -22.96
C ALA A 116 17.10 -3.79 -23.87
N ARG A 117 15.94 -4.24 -23.35
CA ARG A 117 14.74 -4.51 -24.17
C ARG A 117 13.48 -3.73 -23.79
N MET A 118 13.39 -3.20 -22.57
CA MET A 118 12.29 -2.34 -22.14
C MET A 118 12.74 -0.89 -22.04
N ASN A 119 11.95 0.04 -22.55
CA ASN A 119 12.19 1.47 -22.39
C ASN A 119 11.83 1.91 -20.96
N ARG A 120 12.84 2.31 -20.17
CA ARG A 120 12.69 2.75 -18.77
C ARG A 120 12.57 4.28 -18.67
N THR A 121 11.42 4.75 -18.21
CA THR A 121 11.20 6.15 -17.83
C THR A 121 11.30 6.30 -16.31
N LYS A 122 11.96 7.37 -15.85
CA LYS A 122 11.92 7.78 -14.45
C LYS A 122 10.82 8.83 -14.27
N VAL A 123 9.93 8.63 -13.30
CA VAL A 123 8.86 9.56 -12.91
C VAL A 123 9.19 10.06 -11.50
N ASN A 124 9.02 11.37 -11.27
CA ASN A 124 9.37 12.03 -10.00
C ASN A 124 10.75 11.59 -9.44
N ARG A 125 11.79 11.63 -10.29
CA ARG A 125 13.18 11.17 -10.05
C ARG A 125 13.37 9.67 -9.77
N LEU A 126 12.48 9.00 -9.03
CA LEU A 126 12.71 7.64 -8.49
C LEU A 126 11.70 6.56 -8.92
N GLY A 127 10.48 6.93 -9.32
CA GLY A 127 9.50 5.95 -9.79
C GLY A 127 9.91 5.36 -11.13
N LEU A 128 10.01 4.03 -11.24
CA LEU A 128 10.49 3.38 -12.47
C LEU A 128 9.34 2.82 -13.29
N VAL A 129 9.12 3.37 -14.48
CA VAL A 129 8.15 2.83 -15.45
C VAL A 129 8.90 2.21 -16.63
N TYR A 130 8.97 0.89 -16.69
CA TYR A 130 9.47 0.14 -17.83
C TYR A 130 8.32 -0.17 -18.78
N THR A 131 8.53 0.03 -20.08
CA THR A 131 7.54 -0.26 -21.12
C THR A 131 8.14 -1.04 -22.28
N ILE A 132 7.41 -2.03 -22.79
CA ILE A 132 7.68 -2.66 -24.08
C ILE A 132 6.39 -2.73 -24.89
N ALA A 133 6.44 -2.25 -26.13
CA ALA A 133 5.32 -2.34 -27.05
C ALA A 133 5.13 -3.78 -27.52
N GLY A 134 3.88 -4.24 -27.53
CA GLY A 134 3.52 -5.51 -28.17
C GLY A 134 3.54 -5.38 -29.68
N SER A 135 3.77 -6.50 -30.38
CA SER A 135 3.68 -6.55 -31.84
C SER A 135 2.25 -6.44 -32.38
N ASP A 136 1.22 -6.59 -31.53
CA ASP A 136 -0.17 -6.23 -31.84
C ASP A 136 -0.62 -5.01 -31.00
N PRO A 137 -0.75 -3.81 -31.59
CA PRO A 137 -1.15 -2.60 -30.88
C PRO A 137 -2.65 -2.54 -30.55
N SER A 138 -3.46 -3.51 -31.00
CA SER A 138 -4.87 -3.62 -30.58
C SER A 138 -5.04 -4.27 -29.21
N LEU A 139 -4.02 -5.00 -28.74
CA LEU A 139 -4.03 -5.68 -27.45
C LEU A 139 -3.61 -4.73 -26.33
N ARG A 140 -4.59 -4.30 -25.51
CA ARG A 140 -4.35 -3.56 -24.26
C ARG A 140 -3.23 -4.23 -23.44
N PRO A 141 -2.21 -3.49 -22.98
CA PRO A 141 -1.07 -4.07 -22.25
C PRO A 141 -1.46 -4.65 -20.88
N VAL A 142 -0.61 -5.51 -20.35
CA VAL A 142 -0.65 -5.89 -18.93
C VAL A 142 0.21 -4.93 -18.13
N MET A 143 -0.30 -4.47 -17.00
CA MET A 143 0.45 -3.71 -15.99
C MET A 143 0.77 -4.61 -14.81
N LEU A 144 2.03 -4.60 -14.39
CA LEU A 144 2.53 -5.28 -13.20
C LEU A 144 3.19 -4.23 -12.29
N THR A 145 3.01 -4.34 -10.99
CA THR A 145 3.53 -3.39 -10.00
C THR A 145 4.14 -4.10 -8.79
N ALA A 146 5.00 -3.36 -8.08
CA ALA A 146 5.71 -3.69 -6.84
C ALA A 146 6.35 -2.39 -6.32
N HIS A 147 6.80 -2.31 -5.06
CA HIS A 147 7.53 -1.13 -4.55
C HIS A 147 9.03 -1.39 -4.31
N GLN A 148 9.79 -0.30 -4.17
CA GLN A 148 11.26 -0.32 -3.96
C GLN A 148 11.66 -0.07 -2.51
N ASP A 149 10.76 0.52 -1.73
CA ASP A 149 10.99 0.97 -0.36
C ASP A 149 10.72 -0.11 0.69
N VAL A 150 10.88 0.25 1.96
CA VAL A 150 10.70 -0.63 3.13
C VAL A 150 10.47 0.22 4.39
N VAL A 151 9.66 -0.25 5.35
CA VAL A 151 9.52 0.45 6.64
C VAL A 151 10.86 0.52 7.41
N PRO A 152 11.05 1.53 8.27
CA PRO A 152 12.20 1.65 9.14
C PRO A 152 12.48 0.43 10.04
N VAL A 153 13.70 0.40 10.58
CA VAL A 153 14.11 -0.55 11.63
C VAL A 153 14.47 0.23 12.89
N ALA A 154 13.62 0.11 13.92
CA ALA A 154 13.74 0.88 15.16
C ALA A 154 15.00 0.53 15.99
N ASP A 155 15.33 -0.76 16.10
CA ASP A 155 16.55 -1.23 16.74
C ASP A 155 17.08 -2.49 16.02
N GLY A 156 18.15 -2.31 15.24
CA GLY A 156 18.80 -3.41 14.51
C GLY A 156 19.51 -4.44 15.40
N SER A 157 19.68 -4.18 16.70
CA SER A 157 20.26 -5.13 17.66
C SER A 157 19.27 -6.17 18.19
N THR A 158 17.97 -5.97 17.94
CA THR A 158 16.91 -6.95 18.28
C THR A 158 16.79 -8.09 17.28
N TRP A 159 17.38 -7.97 16.10
CA TRP A 159 17.31 -8.96 15.02
C TRP A 159 18.32 -10.09 15.21
N THR A 160 17.89 -11.33 14.94
CA THR A 160 18.74 -12.52 14.87
C THR A 160 19.75 -12.43 13.73
N HIS A 161 19.33 -11.84 12.60
CA HIS A 161 20.19 -11.55 11.45
C HIS A 161 20.08 -10.06 11.10
N ALA A 162 21.22 -9.37 10.96
CA ALA A 162 21.22 -7.92 10.73
C ALA A 162 20.30 -7.52 9.56
N PRO A 163 19.44 -6.50 9.71
CA PRO A 163 18.25 -6.31 8.86
C PRO A 163 18.55 -6.15 7.37
N PHE A 164 19.69 -5.56 7.02
CA PHE A 164 20.12 -5.36 5.62
C PHE A 164 21.30 -6.29 5.26
N SER A 165 21.33 -7.50 5.81
CA SER A 165 22.35 -8.52 5.47
C SER A 165 21.97 -9.39 4.28
N GLY A 166 20.67 -9.60 4.02
CA GLY A 166 20.19 -10.59 3.05
C GLY A 166 20.77 -11.97 3.38
N HIS A 167 20.58 -12.44 4.62
CA HIS A 167 21.16 -13.69 5.10
C HIS A 167 20.32 -14.87 4.65
N PHE A 168 20.93 -15.87 4.03
CA PHE A 168 20.27 -17.11 3.63
C PHE A 168 20.76 -18.28 4.48
N ASP A 169 19.85 -18.96 5.17
CA ASP A 169 20.18 -20.06 6.09
C ASP A 169 20.18 -21.46 5.42
N GLY A 170 19.69 -21.55 4.18
CA GLY A 170 19.45 -22.79 3.44
C GLY A 170 18.00 -22.97 2.99
N THR A 171 17.05 -22.27 3.63
CA THR A 171 15.62 -22.26 3.29
C THR A 171 15.09 -20.82 3.25
N MET A 172 15.33 -20.05 4.30
CA MET A 172 14.83 -18.69 4.48
C MET A 172 15.88 -17.66 4.06
N LEU A 173 15.45 -16.63 3.34
CA LEU A 173 16.19 -15.37 3.19
C LEU A 173 15.65 -14.36 4.21
N TRP A 174 16.54 -13.83 5.05
CA TRP A 174 16.23 -12.94 6.16
C TRP A 174 16.70 -11.50 5.88
N GLY A 175 15.86 -10.54 6.23
CA GLY A 175 16.14 -9.11 6.18
C GLY A 175 14.89 -8.26 5.92
N ARG A 176 14.99 -6.96 6.18
CA ARG A 176 13.91 -5.99 5.92
C ARG A 176 13.66 -5.89 4.40
N GLY A 177 12.42 -6.14 4.01
CA GLY A 177 11.98 -6.28 2.63
C GLY A 177 12.34 -7.60 1.96
N ALA A 178 12.78 -8.62 2.71
CA ALA A 178 12.87 -9.97 2.17
C ALA A 178 11.48 -10.55 1.82
N TYR A 179 10.43 -10.07 2.50
CA TYR A 179 9.04 -10.34 2.16
C TYR A 179 8.38 -9.14 1.45
N ASP A 180 8.57 -7.91 1.97
CA ASP A 180 7.74 -6.73 1.63
C ASP A 180 8.54 -5.57 0.99
N ASP A 181 8.43 -5.25 -0.31
CA ASP A 181 7.92 -6.05 -1.44
C ASP A 181 9.03 -6.30 -2.49
N LYS A 182 10.30 -6.20 -2.08
CA LYS A 182 11.45 -6.55 -2.95
C LYS A 182 11.37 -7.99 -3.46
N ASN A 183 10.59 -8.84 -2.79
CA ASN A 183 10.16 -10.14 -3.24
C ASN A 183 9.42 -10.11 -4.60
N SER A 184 8.31 -9.38 -4.71
CA SER A 184 7.57 -9.28 -5.99
C SER A 184 8.40 -8.57 -7.04
N LEU A 185 9.09 -7.48 -6.68
CA LEU A 185 9.98 -6.74 -7.57
C LEU A 185 11.04 -7.66 -8.20
N THR A 186 11.81 -8.39 -7.38
CA THR A 186 12.88 -9.26 -7.89
C THR A 186 12.32 -10.48 -8.62
N ALA A 187 11.13 -10.97 -8.25
CA ALA A 187 10.47 -12.06 -8.94
C ALA A 187 9.95 -11.65 -10.33
N LEU A 188 9.30 -10.49 -10.45
CA LEU A 188 8.86 -9.87 -11.71
C LEU A 188 10.04 -9.66 -12.66
N MET A 189 11.11 -9.03 -12.15
CA MET A 189 12.33 -8.78 -12.92
C MET A 189 13.01 -10.09 -13.35
N SER A 190 13.01 -11.14 -12.51
CA SER A 190 13.54 -12.46 -12.86
C SER A 190 12.71 -13.20 -13.91
N ALA A 191 11.37 -13.08 -13.88
CA ALA A 191 10.49 -13.65 -14.90
C ALA A 191 10.71 -12.98 -16.27
N LEU A 192 10.75 -11.63 -16.31
CA LEU A 192 10.99 -10.85 -17.54
C LEU A 192 12.38 -11.12 -18.12
N GLU A 193 13.42 -11.12 -17.30
CA GLU A 193 14.79 -11.42 -17.71
C GLU A 193 14.91 -12.84 -18.30
N ALA A 194 14.24 -13.83 -17.71
CA ALA A 194 14.22 -15.19 -18.24
C ALA A 194 13.52 -15.27 -19.61
N LEU A 195 12.38 -14.60 -19.78
CA LEU A 195 11.68 -14.49 -21.06
C LEU A 195 12.56 -13.83 -22.14
N PHE A 196 13.25 -12.73 -21.82
CA PHE A 196 14.12 -12.03 -22.76
C PHE A 196 15.40 -12.78 -23.11
N LEU A 197 15.90 -13.66 -22.24
CA LEU A 197 17.05 -14.54 -22.47
C LEU A 197 16.70 -15.88 -23.17
N THR A 198 15.43 -16.10 -23.55
CA THR A 198 15.03 -17.30 -24.31
C THR A 198 15.78 -17.39 -25.65
N LYS A 199 16.22 -18.61 -26.02
CA LYS A 199 16.94 -18.88 -27.28
C LYS A 199 16.13 -18.55 -28.55
N THR A 200 14.82 -18.43 -28.42
CA THR A 200 13.88 -18.03 -29.48
C THR A 200 13.83 -16.51 -29.67
N GLY A 201 14.38 -15.72 -28.75
CA GLY A 201 14.33 -14.26 -28.79
C GLY A 201 12.91 -13.71 -28.59
N TRP A 202 12.15 -14.28 -27.64
CA TRP A 202 10.74 -13.93 -27.42
C TRP A 202 10.53 -12.42 -27.41
N THR A 203 9.48 -11.99 -28.09
CA THR A 203 9.09 -10.59 -28.23
C THR A 203 7.58 -10.54 -28.07
N PRO A 204 7.05 -9.74 -27.13
CA PRO A 204 5.63 -9.79 -26.81
C PRO A 204 4.74 -9.44 -28.01
N ARG A 205 3.59 -10.09 -28.05
CA ARG A 205 2.42 -9.73 -28.86
C ARG A 205 1.58 -8.67 -28.17
N ARG A 206 1.35 -8.80 -26.86
CA ARG A 206 0.66 -7.83 -25.99
C ARG A 206 1.70 -6.99 -25.23
N GLY A 207 1.55 -5.66 -25.25
CA GLY A 207 2.49 -4.78 -24.54
C GLY A 207 2.56 -5.06 -23.03
N LEU A 208 3.69 -4.74 -22.41
CA LEU A 208 3.86 -4.83 -20.95
C LEU A 208 4.29 -3.48 -20.37
N VAL A 209 3.75 -3.18 -19.21
CA VAL A 209 4.13 -2.05 -18.34
C VAL A 209 4.52 -2.64 -16.99
N LEU A 210 5.73 -2.33 -16.53
CA LEU A 210 6.15 -2.58 -15.15
C LEU A 210 6.34 -1.21 -14.49
N ALA A 211 5.65 -0.97 -13.38
CA ALA A 211 5.70 0.28 -12.64
C ALA A 211 6.15 -0.01 -11.21
N LEU A 212 7.32 0.50 -10.82
CA LEU A 212 7.90 0.31 -9.49
C LEU A 212 7.78 1.59 -8.66
N GLY A 213 7.02 1.51 -7.56
CA GLY A 213 6.89 2.58 -6.56
C GLY A 213 8.19 2.83 -5.78
N PHE A 214 8.20 3.82 -4.89
CA PHE A 214 9.36 4.12 -4.03
C PHE A 214 9.00 4.81 -2.70
N ASP A 215 7.72 4.95 -2.38
CA ASP A 215 7.26 5.51 -1.11
C ASP A 215 5.93 4.89 -0.63
N GLU A 216 5.60 3.65 -1.03
CA GLU A 216 4.32 2.97 -0.70
C GLU A 216 4.09 2.91 0.81
N GLU A 217 5.15 2.54 1.56
CA GLU A 217 5.17 2.44 3.01
C GLU A 217 4.90 3.80 3.71
N THR A 218 4.92 4.89 2.95
CA THR A 218 4.53 6.26 3.33
C THR A 218 3.34 6.79 2.49
N SER A 219 2.45 5.89 2.10
CA SER A 219 1.24 6.06 1.31
C SER A 219 1.37 6.32 -0.21
N GLY A 220 2.54 6.10 -0.80
CA GLY A 220 2.75 6.02 -2.26
C GLY A 220 2.54 7.34 -3.02
N GLN A 221 2.52 8.48 -2.32
CA GLN A 221 2.11 9.76 -2.90
C GLN A 221 3.13 10.31 -3.92
N ARG A 222 4.43 10.14 -3.65
CA ARG A 222 5.51 10.62 -4.53
C ARG A 222 5.82 9.62 -5.64
N GLY A 223 5.60 8.33 -5.38
CA GLY A 223 5.65 7.19 -6.30
C GLY A 223 4.38 7.06 -7.12
N ALA A 224 3.50 6.12 -6.79
CA ALA A 224 2.31 5.83 -7.59
C ALA A 224 1.39 7.04 -7.78
N GLY A 225 1.26 7.93 -6.79
CA GLY A 225 0.50 9.18 -6.92
C GLY A 225 0.98 10.08 -8.06
N THR A 226 2.27 10.01 -8.44
CA THR A 226 2.81 10.73 -9.63
C THR A 226 2.91 9.85 -10.88
N MET A 227 3.09 8.54 -10.71
CA MET A 227 3.14 7.57 -11.82
C MET A 227 1.77 7.32 -12.44
N ALA A 228 0.69 7.28 -11.65
CA ALA A 228 -0.68 7.12 -12.13
C ALA A 228 -1.10 8.21 -13.14
N PRO A 229 -0.97 9.52 -12.87
CA PRO A 229 -1.28 10.55 -13.86
C PRO A 229 -0.28 10.58 -15.03
N TYR A 230 0.94 10.07 -14.88
CA TYR A 230 1.84 9.83 -16.03
C TYR A 230 1.30 8.70 -16.93
N LEU A 231 0.87 7.58 -16.35
CA LEU A 231 0.32 6.42 -17.06
C LEU A 231 -1.02 6.76 -17.72
N GLU A 232 -1.94 7.46 -17.05
CA GLU A 232 -3.20 7.94 -17.65
C GLU A 232 -2.93 8.88 -18.84
N ARG A 233 -1.96 9.80 -18.74
CA ARG A 233 -1.57 10.66 -19.88
C ARG A 233 -0.94 9.88 -21.04
N ARG A 234 -0.26 8.77 -20.76
CA ARG A 234 0.48 7.97 -21.76
C ARG A 234 -0.39 6.93 -22.47
N PHE A 235 -1.33 6.30 -21.74
CA PHE A 235 -2.11 5.16 -22.22
C PHE A 235 -3.63 5.39 -22.21
N GLY A 236 -4.13 6.38 -21.46
CA GLY A 236 -5.55 6.65 -21.28
C GLY A 236 -6.17 5.94 -20.06
N ARG A 237 -7.48 6.12 -19.90
CA ARG A 237 -8.31 5.45 -18.88
C ARG A 237 -8.84 4.12 -19.42
N ASP A 238 -9.00 3.13 -18.55
CA ASP A 238 -9.32 1.73 -18.93
C ASP A 238 -8.39 1.21 -20.06
N SER A 239 -7.10 1.54 -19.97
CA SER A 239 -6.08 1.21 -20.96
C SER A 239 -5.41 -0.14 -20.74
N MET A 240 -5.43 -0.68 -19.52
CA MET A 240 -4.76 -1.94 -19.17
C MET A 240 -5.72 -3.13 -19.24
N ALA A 241 -5.26 -4.26 -19.76
CA ALA A 241 -6.02 -5.51 -19.75
C ALA A 241 -6.16 -6.09 -18.34
N LEU A 242 -5.09 -5.96 -17.56
CA LEU A 242 -4.88 -6.46 -16.21
C LEU A 242 -3.97 -5.46 -15.48
N LEU A 243 -4.23 -5.22 -14.19
CA LEU A 243 -3.24 -4.72 -13.25
C LEU A 243 -3.09 -5.78 -12.16
N LEU A 244 -1.86 -6.27 -11.95
CA LEU A 244 -1.51 -7.11 -10.81
C LEU A 244 -0.44 -6.42 -9.99
N ASP A 245 -0.74 -6.26 -8.70
CA ASP A 245 0.12 -5.66 -7.68
C ASP A 245 0.51 -6.69 -6.61
N GLU A 246 1.33 -6.23 -5.66
CA GLU A 246 1.59 -6.89 -4.39
C GLU A 246 0.30 -7.25 -3.61
N GLY A 247 0.43 -7.88 -2.45
CA GLY A 247 -0.66 -8.00 -1.49
C GLY A 247 -0.45 -9.11 -0.47
N SER A 248 -1.52 -9.51 0.20
CA SER A 248 -1.44 -10.62 1.16
C SER A 248 -1.01 -11.93 0.47
N ALA A 249 -0.14 -12.69 1.14
CA ALA A 249 0.07 -14.11 0.82
C ALA A 249 -1.27 -14.83 0.90
N GLY A 250 -1.64 -15.54 -0.17
CA GLY A 250 -3.03 -16.01 -0.35
C GLY A 250 -3.19 -17.43 -0.87
N LEU A 251 -2.21 -18.32 -0.67
CA LEU A 251 -2.43 -19.76 -0.82
C LEU A 251 -2.70 -20.41 0.55
N GLU A 252 -3.87 -21.02 0.70
CA GLU A 252 -4.34 -21.67 1.93
C GLU A 252 -4.68 -23.14 1.65
N ARG A 253 -4.06 -24.08 2.37
CA ARG A 253 -4.25 -25.52 2.13
C ARG A 253 -5.22 -26.17 3.11
N LEU A 254 -6.43 -26.46 2.64
CA LEU A 254 -7.46 -27.20 3.39
C LEU A 254 -7.59 -28.62 2.81
N GLY A 255 -6.91 -29.58 3.44
CA GLY A 255 -6.93 -30.98 3.02
C GLY A 255 -6.19 -31.20 1.70
N ASP A 256 -6.89 -31.73 0.70
CA ASP A 256 -6.45 -31.92 -0.69
C ASP A 256 -6.78 -30.72 -1.60
N VAL A 257 -7.28 -29.61 -1.04
CA VAL A 257 -7.55 -28.36 -1.77
C VAL A 257 -6.60 -27.25 -1.34
N VAL A 258 -6.05 -26.52 -2.30
CA VAL A 258 -5.39 -25.22 -2.09
C VAL A 258 -6.32 -24.14 -2.60
N PHE A 259 -6.77 -23.27 -1.71
CA PHE A 259 -7.47 -22.04 -2.08
C PHE A 259 -6.43 -20.99 -2.47
N ALA A 260 -6.70 -20.25 -3.55
CA ALA A 260 -5.91 -19.12 -3.98
C ALA A 260 -6.78 -17.88 -3.89
N LEU A 261 -6.36 -16.92 -3.08
CA LEU A 261 -7.16 -15.81 -2.58
C LEU A 261 -6.57 -14.44 -3.00
N PRO A 262 -6.48 -14.14 -4.32
CA PRO A 262 -6.08 -12.82 -4.79
C PRO A 262 -7.12 -11.79 -4.35
N SER A 263 -6.65 -10.70 -3.75
CA SER A 263 -7.55 -9.65 -3.27
C SER A 263 -8.08 -8.83 -4.44
N VAL A 264 -9.40 -8.82 -4.59
CA VAL A 264 -10.16 -8.06 -5.61
C VAL A 264 -10.75 -6.77 -5.04
N LEU A 265 -10.53 -6.52 -3.75
CA LEU A 265 -11.15 -5.48 -2.94
C LEU A 265 -10.19 -5.11 -1.81
N GLU A 266 -10.16 -3.83 -1.45
CA GLU A 266 -9.44 -3.30 -0.28
C GLU A 266 -10.43 -2.64 0.68
N LYS A 267 -10.03 -2.57 1.94
CA LYS A 267 -10.66 -1.67 2.92
C LYS A 267 -10.39 -0.22 2.55
N GLY A 268 -11.25 0.69 3.01
CA GLY A 268 -10.93 2.11 3.00
C GLY A 268 -9.90 2.43 4.09
N HIS A 269 -9.35 3.63 4.08
CA HIS A 269 -8.43 4.12 5.08
C HIS A 269 -8.67 5.60 5.36
N VAL A 270 -8.55 6.00 6.63
CA VAL A 270 -8.53 7.39 7.07
C VAL A 270 -7.80 7.46 8.41
N ASP A 271 -6.96 8.46 8.59
CA ASP A 271 -6.46 8.84 9.91
C ASP A 271 -7.32 9.97 10.48
N VAL A 272 -7.68 9.87 11.76
CA VAL A 272 -8.38 10.95 12.47
C VAL A 272 -7.41 11.57 13.47
N LEU A 273 -7.20 12.89 13.32
CA LEU A 273 -6.35 13.69 14.18
C LEU A 273 -7.21 14.49 15.15
N TYR A 274 -6.87 14.40 16.44
CA TYR A 274 -7.58 15.07 17.52
C TYR A 274 -6.61 16.08 18.14
N GLU A 275 -6.89 17.38 18.04
CA GLU A 275 -6.14 18.41 18.76
C GLU A 275 -7.01 19.00 19.88
N LEU A 276 -6.68 18.64 21.12
CA LEU A 276 -7.29 19.19 22.32
C LEU A 276 -6.44 20.37 22.82
N ARG A 277 -7.04 21.55 22.87
CA ARG A 277 -6.49 22.77 23.47
C ARG A 277 -7.29 23.12 24.73
N VAL A 278 -6.61 23.34 25.85
CA VAL A 278 -7.23 23.67 27.16
C VAL A 278 -6.35 24.62 27.97
N ALA A 279 -6.94 25.27 28.98
CA ALA A 279 -6.20 26.08 29.94
C ALA A 279 -5.08 25.27 30.65
N GLY A 280 -3.85 25.77 30.55
CA GLY A 280 -2.68 25.28 31.28
C GLY A 280 -2.65 25.77 32.74
N GLY A 281 -1.56 25.48 33.43
CA GLY A 281 -1.40 25.84 34.84
C GLY A 281 -0.14 25.30 35.50
N HIS A 282 0.10 25.73 36.74
CA HIS A 282 1.20 25.24 37.57
C HIS A 282 0.77 23.98 38.32
N SER A 283 1.55 22.89 38.23
CA SER A 283 1.13 21.55 38.72
C SER A 283 0.87 21.46 40.23
N SER A 284 1.23 22.47 41.03
CA SER A 284 0.86 22.56 42.45
C SER A 284 -0.56 23.06 42.72
N MET A 285 -1.29 23.54 41.70
CA MET A 285 -2.68 24.00 41.78
C MET A 285 -3.48 23.48 40.58
N PRO A 286 -3.60 22.15 40.40
CA PRO A 286 -4.18 21.59 39.20
C PRO A 286 -5.71 21.72 39.16
N PHE A 287 -6.25 21.87 37.95
CA PHE A 287 -7.66 21.56 37.69
C PHE A 287 -7.93 20.06 37.92
N PRO A 288 -9.19 19.64 38.17
CA PRO A 288 -9.54 18.24 38.42
C PRO A 288 -9.12 17.25 37.33
N HIS A 289 -9.02 17.71 36.08
CA HIS A 289 -8.38 16.99 34.98
C HIS A 289 -7.34 17.90 34.29
N THR A 290 -6.27 17.31 33.76
CA THR A 290 -5.38 17.97 32.79
C THR A 290 -5.89 17.71 31.37
N GLY A 291 -5.32 18.37 30.34
CA GLY A 291 -5.56 18.00 28.95
C GLY A 291 -5.29 16.51 28.67
N ILE A 292 -4.25 15.92 29.27
CA ILE A 292 -3.96 14.48 29.16
C ILE A 292 -5.05 13.65 29.86
N GLY A 293 -5.58 14.12 31.00
CA GLY A 293 -6.69 13.46 31.69
C GLY A 293 -8.00 13.47 30.90
N ILE A 294 -8.26 14.51 30.10
CA ILE A 294 -9.40 14.58 29.18
C ILE A 294 -9.15 13.68 27.96
N ALA A 295 -7.96 13.74 27.36
CA ALA A 295 -7.56 12.88 26.25
C ALA A 295 -7.60 11.39 26.62
N ALA A 296 -7.27 11.02 27.86
CA ALA A 296 -7.40 9.66 28.35
C ALA A 296 -8.86 9.16 28.37
N GLU A 297 -9.84 10.04 28.66
CA GLU A 297 -11.25 9.70 28.53
C GLU A 297 -11.69 9.56 27.05
N MET A 298 -11.13 10.37 26.15
CA MET A 298 -11.36 10.25 24.70
C MET A 298 -10.86 8.90 24.17
N VAL A 299 -9.63 8.51 24.51
CA VAL A 299 -9.05 7.20 24.18
C VAL A 299 -9.88 6.06 24.79
N ALA A 300 -10.28 6.19 26.07
CA ALA A 300 -11.11 5.19 26.71
C ALA A 300 -12.49 5.03 26.05
N ALA A 301 -13.11 6.12 25.58
CA ALA A 301 -14.39 6.08 24.86
C ALA A 301 -14.24 5.43 23.47
N LEU A 302 -13.14 5.71 22.75
CA LEU A 302 -12.81 5.06 21.49
C LEU A 302 -12.64 3.54 21.65
N GLU A 303 -11.77 3.11 22.57
CA GLU A 303 -11.47 1.69 22.83
C GLU A 303 -12.67 0.90 23.38
N GLN A 304 -13.58 1.54 24.11
CA GLN A 304 -14.80 0.91 24.63
C GLN A 304 -15.91 0.74 23.58
N ASN A 305 -15.80 1.41 22.42
CA ASN A 305 -16.83 1.38 21.37
C ASN A 305 -16.25 0.90 20.02
N PRO A 306 -15.75 -0.35 19.93
CA PRO A 306 -15.29 -0.95 18.67
C PRO A 306 -16.41 -1.02 17.62
N TYR A 307 -16.06 -1.39 16.39
CA TYR A 307 -17.05 -1.70 15.35
C TYR A 307 -17.57 -3.13 15.52
N ALA A 308 -18.59 -3.51 14.73
CA ALA A 308 -19.14 -4.86 14.72
C ALA A 308 -18.64 -5.63 13.47
N PRO A 309 -18.38 -6.95 13.58
CA PRO A 309 -18.06 -7.77 12.42
C PRO A 309 -19.31 -8.12 11.61
N ALA A 310 -19.25 -7.93 10.30
CA ALA A 310 -20.34 -8.26 9.37
C ALA A 310 -19.82 -8.88 8.06
N ILE A 311 -20.69 -9.67 7.40
CA ILE A 311 -20.44 -10.24 6.07
C ILE A 311 -21.60 -9.82 5.17
N LEU A 312 -21.31 -9.03 4.13
CA LEU A 312 -22.32 -8.68 3.13
C LEU A 312 -22.61 -9.89 2.24
N PRO A 313 -23.90 -10.24 2.00
CA PRO A 313 -24.28 -11.21 0.97
C PRO A 313 -23.63 -10.88 -0.37
N GLY A 314 -23.10 -11.90 -1.04
CA GLY A 314 -22.47 -11.77 -2.37
C GLY A 314 -21.12 -11.05 -2.43
N SER A 315 -20.59 -10.51 -1.32
CA SER A 315 -19.25 -9.90 -1.27
C SER A 315 -18.12 -10.90 -1.59
N PRO A 316 -16.89 -10.45 -1.98
CA PRO A 316 -15.76 -11.34 -2.21
C PRO A 316 -15.46 -12.26 -1.03
N LEU A 317 -15.49 -11.72 0.21
CA LEU A 317 -15.31 -12.51 1.42
C LEU A 317 -16.39 -13.59 1.60
N HIS A 318 -17.65 -13.28 1.27
CA HIS A 318 -18.71 -14.29 1.25
C HIS A 318 -18.47 -15.34 0.14
N GLN A 319 -18.05 -14.92 -1.06
CA GLN A 319 -17.73 -15.81 -2.17
C GLN A 319 -16.58 -16.77 -1.82
N SER A 320 -15.51 -16.29 -1.16
CA SER A 320 -14.37 -17.15 -0.79
C SER A 320 -14.77 -18.20 0.26
N TYR A 321 -15.61 -17.87 1.25
CA TYR A 321 -16.17 -18.87 2.16
C TYR A 321 -17.17 -19.82 1.49
N CYS A 322 -17.93 -19.39 0.47
CA CYS A 322 -18.73 -20.28 -0.38
C CYS A 322 -17.85 -21.27 -1.16
N CYS A 323 -16.71 -20.82 -1.71
CA CYS A 323 -15.73 -21.70 -2.35
C CYS A 323 -15.17 -22.73 -1.35
N LYS A 324 -14.80 -22.29 -0.14
CA LYS A 324 -14.30 -23.18 0.93
C LYS A 324 -15.34 -24.23 1.32
N ALA A 325 -16.60 -23.83 1.55
CA ALA A 325 -17.69 -24.74 1.86
C ALA A 325 -18.04 -25.71 0.71
N ARG A 326 -17.78 -25.33 -0.55
CA ARG A 326 -18.04 -26.16 -1.75
C ARG A 326 -16.97 -27.21 -1.97
N TYR A 327 -15.69 -26.84 -1.89
CA TYR A 327 -14.58 -27.74 -2.24
C TYR A 327 -13.90 -28.39 -1.03
N ALA A 328 -13.93 -27.79 0.16
CA ALA A 328 -13.40 -28.36 1.40
C ALA A 328 -14.46 -28.40 2.54
N PRO A 329 -15.67 -28.96 2.31
CA PRO A 329 -16.79 -28.88 3.25
C PRO A 329 -16.48 -29.42 4.65
N GLU A 330 -15.69 -30.49 4.71
CA GLU A 330 -15.33 -31.19 5.96
C GLU A 330 -14.15 -30.53 6.71
N ALA A 331 -13.47 -29.55 6.12
CA ALA A 331 -12.37 -28.84 6.78
C ALA A 331 -12.88 -27.95 7.93
N ASN A 332 -14.05 -27.32 7.74
CA ASN A 332 -14.74 -26.55 8.77
C ASN A 332 -16.27 -26.78 8.70
N PRO A 333 -16.78 -27.92 9.22
CA PRO A 333 -18.19 -28.31 9.06
C PRO A 333 -19.21 -27.29 9.57
N GLU A 334 -18.85 -26.49 10.58
CA GLU A 334 -19.72 -25.44 11.14
C GLU A 334 -19.80 -24.20 10.23
N ILE A 335 -18.67 -23.75 9.66
CA ILE A 335 -18.65 -22.69 8.63
C ILE A 335 -19.45 -23.14 7.41
N THR A 336 -19.22 -24.38 6.96
CA THR A 336 -19.97 -25.04 5.88
C THR A 336 -21.47 -25.10 6.18
N ARG A 337 -21.88 -25.37 7.43
CA ARG A 337 -23.29 -25.33 7.86
C ARG A 337 -23.87 -23.92 7.77
N LEU A 338 -23.17 -22.92 8.30
CA LEU A 338 -23.64 -21.53 8.36
C LEU A 338 -23.80 -20.92 6.97
N ILE A 339 -22.82 -21.12 6.07
CA ILE A 339 -22.91 -20.75 4.65
C ILE A 339 -24.13 -21.42 3.98
N ARG A 340 -24.29 -22.74 4.13
CA ARG A 340 -25.42 -23.49 3.53
C ARG A 340 -26.80 -23.14 4.11
N GLN A 341 -26.85 -22.34 5.17
CA GLN A 341 -28.07 -21.89 5.84
C GLN A 341 -28.26 -20.36 5.74
N ASP A 342 -27.40 -19.65 5.01
CA ASP A 342 -27.41 -18.19 4.85
C ASP A 342 -27.40 -17.42 6.18
N ARG A 343 -26.63 -17.92 7.17
CA ARG A 343 -26.60 -17.38 8.54
C ARG A 343 -25.38 -16.50 8.77
N LEU A 344 -25.28 -15.43 7.99
CA LEU A 344 -24.09 -14.59 7.91
C LEU A 344 -23.73 -13.88 9.22
N ASP A 345 -24.70 -13.49 10.06
CA ASP A 345 -24.43 -12.89 11.37
C ASP A 345 -23.74 -13.86 12.35
N GLU A 346 -24.18 -15.12 12.38
CA GLU A 346 -23.52 -16.18 13.16
C GLU A 346 -22.16 -16.54 12.57
N LEU A 347 -22.00 -16.48 11.25
CA LEU A 347 -20.72 -16.71 10.60
C LEU A 347 -19.71 -15.59 10.90
N ALA A 348 -20.13 -14.32 10.82
CA ALA A 348 -19.29 -13.17 11.18
C ALA A 348 -18.87 -13.26 12.65
N THR A 349 -19.81 -13.57 13.55
CA THR A 349 -19.54 -13.80 14.98
C THR A 349 -18.58 -14.96 15.22
N LEU A 350 -18.73 -16.07 14.48
CA LEU A 350 -17.85 -17.24 14.59
C LEU A 350 -16.43 -16.92 14.10
N LEU A 351 -16.30 -16.34 12.91
CA LEU A 351 -15.01 -16.02 12.28
C LEU A 351 -14.23 -14.95 13.07
N ALA A 352 -14.91 -13.90 13.54
CA ALA A 352 -14.31 -12.88 14.40
C ALA A 352 -13.80 -13.41 15.76
N ALA A 353 -14.22 -14.62 16.16
CA ALA A 353 -13.77 -15.32 17.36
C ALA A 353 -12.68 -16.38 17.11
N ILE A 354 -12.23 -16.59 15.86
CA ILE A 354 -11.13 -17.51 15.53
C ILE A 354 -9.78 -16.86 15.87
N ASP A 355 -9.50 -15.69 15.27
CA ASP A 355 -8.22 -15.00 15.35
C ASP A 355 -8.34 -13.50 15.03
N ARG A 356 -7.27 -12.73 15.34
CA ARG A 356 -7.21 -11.27 15.13
C ARG A 356 -7.22 -10.87 13.65
N PRO A 357 -6.36 -11.42 12.76
CA PRO A 357 -6.42 -11.14 11.32
C PRO A 357 -7.80 -11.35 10.68
N THR A 358 -8.46 -12.47 10.95
CA THR A 358 -9.81 -12.81 10.46
C THR A 358 -10.85 -11.83 10.97
N ASN A 359 -10.80 -11.45 12.25
CA ASN A 359 -11.71 -10.45 12.80
C ASN A 359 -11.61 -9.10 12.06
N PHE A 360 -10.39 -8.59 11.82
CA PHE A 360 -10.24 -7.29 11.15
C PHE A 360 -10.50 -7.30 9.63
N ARG A 361 -10.73 -8.46 9.00
CA ARG A 361 -11.35 -8.56 7.66
C ARG A 361 -12.87 -8.30 7.71
N LEU A 362 -13.50 -8.49 8.86
CA LEU A 362 -14.95 -8.45 9.05
C LEU A 362 -15.47 -7.13 9.62
N GLN A 363 -14.62 -6.27 10.19
CA GLN A 363 -15.00 -5.01 10.83
C GLN A 363 -14.02 -3.86 10.51
N THR A 364 -14.46 -2.62 10.65
CA THR A 364 -13.55 -1.46 10.65
C THR A 364 -12.56 -1.59 11.80
N SER A 365 -11.27 -1.49 11.52
CA SER A 365 -10.26 -1.39 12.58
C SER A 365 -10.14 0.05 13.05
N GLN A 366 -9.73 0.21 14.30
CA GLN A 366 -9.42 1.48 14.95
C GLN A 366 -8.18 1.20 15.81
N SER A 367 -7.18 2.06 15.76
CA SER A 367 -5.97 1.96 16.60
C SER A 367 -5.53 3.35 17.02
N VAL A 368 -5.34 3.58 18.33
CA VAL A 368 -4.84 4.85 18.86
C VAL A 368 -3.32 4.79 18.94
N ASP A 369 -2.67 5.06 17.82
CA ASP A 369 -1.23 4.80 17.65
C ASP A 369 -0.35 5.96 18.14
N LEU A 370 -0.84 7.20 18.09
CA LEU A 370 -0.09 8.39 18.48
C LEU A 370 -0.76 9.15 19.63
N ILE A 371 0.04 9.53 20.64
CA ILE A 371 -0.34 10.48 21.69
C ILE A 371 0.85 11.40 22.05
N ALA A 372 0.62 12.71 22.02
CA ALA A 372 1.63 13.72 22.36
C ALA A 372 1.03 14.81 23.25
N GLY A 373 1.72 15.20 24.33
CA GLY A 373 1.25 16.27 25.20
C GLY A 373 2.15 16.55 26.40
N GLY A 374 2.33 17.83 26.72
CA GLY A 374 3.18 18.29 27.82
C GLY A 374 4.66 18.45 27.47
N VAL A 375 5.37 19.23 28.28
CA VAL A 375 6.80 19.57 28.08
C VAL A 375 7.64 19.40 29.35
N LYS A 376 7.05 19.62 30.54
CA LYS A 376 7.71 19.44 31.84
C LYS A 376 6.70 19.10 32.93
N ILE A 377 7.09 18.28 33.90
CA ILE A 377 6.20 17.78 34.96
C ILE A 377 5.57 18.88 35.84
N ASN A 378 6.20 20.05 35.96
CA ASN A 378 5.69 21.20 36.71
C ASN A 378 4.88 22.21 35.87
N ALA A 379 4.35 21.80 34.72
CA ALA A 379 3.34 22.55 33.97
C ALA A 379 2.24 21.60 33.45
N MET A 380 0.98 22.02 33.57
CA MET A 380 -0.15 21.30 32.97
C MET A 380 -0.14 21.50 31.44
N PRO A 381 -0.33 20.44 30.62
CA PRO A 381 -0.36 20.56 29.16
C PRO A 381 -1.52 21.42 28.66
N GLU A 382 -1.19 22.42 27.83
CA GLU A 382 -2.14 23.30 27.14
C GLU A 382 -2.64 22.71 25.82
N VAL A 383 -1.82 21.84 25.19
CA VAL A 383 -2.14 21.12 23.96
C VAL A 383 -1.86 19.63 24.18
N VAL A 384 -2.79 18.78 23.75
CA VAL A 384 -2.63 17.33 23.64
C VAL A 384 -3.16 16.90 22.27
N ARG A 385 -2.42 16.02 21.60
CA ARG A 385 -2.77 15.48 20.29
C ARG A 385 -2.90 13.97 20.33
N LEU A 386 -3.87 13.44 19.59
CA LEU A 386 -4.02 12.01 19.31
C LEU A 386 -4.05 11.80 17.79
N GLY A 387 -3.44 10.71 17.31
CA GLY A 387 -3.63 10.18 15.96
C GLY A 387 -4.24 8.79 16.05
N VAL A 388 -5.31 8.54 15.29
CA VAL A 388 -6.06 7.28 15.32
C VAL A 388 -6.26 6.75 13.92
N ASN A 389 -5.66 5.59 13.62
CA ASN A 389 -5.76 4.94 12.32
C ASN A 389 -7.05 4.13 12.19
N TYR A 390 -7.73 4.28 11.06
CA TYR A 390 -8.84 3.43 10.66
C TYR A 390 -8.54 2.73 9.33
N ARG A 391 -8.82 1.42 9.27
CA ARG A 391 -9.06 0.70 8.01
C ARG A 391 -10.53 0.33 7.94
N VAL A 392 -11.27 1.07 7.12
CA VAL A 392 -12.73 1.09 7.01
C VAL A 392 -13.24 -0.16 6.29
N ALA A 393 -14.13 -0.91 6.92
CA ALA A 393 -14.74 -2.09 6.29
C ALA A 393 -15.66 -1.70 5.12
N THR A 394 -15.87 -2.64 4.21
CA THR A 394 -16.56 -2.43 2.92
C THR A 394 -18.09 -2.35 3.01
N HIS A 395 -18.62 -2.39 4.23
CA HIS A 395 -20.02 -2.10 4.60
C HIS A 395 -20.16 -0.80 5.42
N GLU A 396 -19.04 -0.12 5.70
CA GLU A 396 -18.96 1.18 6.39
C GLU A 396 -18.47 2.25 5.40
N SER A 397 -18.43 3.51 5.83
CA SER A 397 -17.80 4.60 5.07
C SER A 397 -16.97 5.52 5.95
N ILE A 398 -16.08 6.32 5.35
CA ILE A 398 -15.30 7.33 6.08
C ILE A 398 -16.24 8.31 6.81
N ASP A 399 -17.38 8.67 6.23
CA ASP A 399 -18.38 9.50 6.90
C ASP A 399 -19.07 8.80 8.08
N ALA A 400 -19.16 7.47 8.08
CA ALA A 400 -19.64 6.71 9.24
C ALA A 400 -18.62 6.76 10.38
N VAL A 401 -17.32 6.66 10.07
CA VAL A 401 -16.22 6.88 11.03
C VAL A 401 -16.29 8.31 11.59
N LYS A 402 -16.38 9.33 10.73
CA LYS A 402 -16.54 10.74 11.14
C LYS A 402 -17.76 10.94 12.06
N ARG A 403 -18.93 10.41 11.70
CA ARG A 403 -20.16 10.47 12.53
C ARG A 403 -19.94 9.80 13.90
N LYS A 404 -19.41 8.57 13.94
CA LYS A 404 -19.18 7.83 15.19
C LYS A 404 -18.16 8.54 16.10
N THR A 405 -17.09 9.10 15.54
CA THR A 405 -16.15 9.93 16.29
C THR A 405 -16.83 11.15 16.91
N VAL A 406 -17.67 11.87 16.15
CA VAL A 406 -18.43 13.02 16.69
C VAL A 406 -19.40 12.58 17.80
N GLN A 407 -20.09 11.45 17.64
CA GLN A 407 -20.97 10.90 18.67
C GLN A 407 -20.23 10.53 19.97
N LEU A 408 -19.00 10.01 19.88
CA LEU A 408 -18.17 9.69 21.04
C LEU A 408 -17.55 10.93 21.70
N MET A 409 -17.11 11.92 20.91
CA MET A 409 -16.41 13.10 21.42
C MET A 409 -17.34 14.18 21.97
N ARG A 410 -18.58 14.30 21.46
CA ARG A 410 -19.51 15.38 21.88
C ARG A 410 -19.87 15.32 23.37
N PRO A 411 -20.20 14.16 24.00
CA PRO A 411 -20.47 14.10 25.44
C PRO A 411 -19.25 14.46 26.30
N ILE A 412 -18.03 14.21 25.81
CA ILE A 412 -16.79 14.58 26.50
C ILE A 412 -16.58 16.10 26.39
N ALA A 413 -16.77 16.68 25.20
CA ALA A 413 -16.74 18.13 25.00
C ALA A 413 -17.76 18.85 25.90
N GLU A 414 -19.00 18.35 25.98
CA GLU A 414 -20.05 18.88 26.86
C GLU A 414 -19.70 18.75 28.35
N LYS A 415 -19.13 17.61 28.79
CA LYS A 415 -18.66 17.41 30.18
C LYS A 415 -17.62 18.44 30.62
N TYR A 416 -16.74 18.86 29.71
CA TYR A 416 -15.63 19.78 30.00
C TYR A 416 -15.84 21.21 29.51
N GLY A 417 -17.00 21.53 28.91
CA GLY A 417 -17.30 22.86 28.39
C GLY A 417 -16.45 23.27 27.18
N LEU A 418 -16.00 22.30 26.39
CA LEU A 418 -15.13 22.51 25.24
C LEU A 418 -15.93 22.88 23.98
N THR A 419 -15.35 23.75 23.15
CA THR A 419 -15.82 23.96 21.77
C THR A 419 -15.41 22.76 20.91
N LEU A 420 -16.36 22.05 20.32
CA LEU A 420 -16.08 20.98 19.37
C LEU A 420 -16.02 21.54 17.94
N GLU A 421 -14.90 21.30 17.23
CA GLU A 421 -14.71 21.68 15.84
C GLU A 421 -14.44 20.43 14.99
N ALA A 422 -15.50 19.76 14.56
CA ALA A 422 -15.40 18.51 13.81
C ALA A 422 -15.39 18.74 12.29
N PHE A 423 -14.33 18.25 11.62
CA PHE A 423 -14.26 17.97 10.18
C PHE A 423 -14.64 19.11 9.21
N LYS A 424 -14.65 20.36 9.68
CA LYS A 424 -15.03 21.58 8.94
C LYS A 424 -14.36 21.68 7.57
N ASP A 425 -13.11 21.26 7.51
CA ASP A 425 -12.21 21.37 6.37
C ASP A 425 -12.54 20.34 5.25
N SER A 426 -13.34 19.32 5.54
CA SER A 426 -13.66 18.20 4.63
C SER A 426 -15.01 18.31 3.91
N GLY A 427 -15.77 19.41 4.13
CA GLY A 427 -17.13 19.56 3.58
C GLY A 427 -18.20 18.67 4.23
N PHE A 428 -17.83 17.85 5.21
CA PHE A 428 -18.72 17.01 6.00
C PHE A 428 -19.78 17.86 6.73
N GLY A 429 -21.03 17.76 6.29
CA GLY A 429 -22.16 18.38 6.97
C GLY A 429 -22.60 17.59 8.20
N GLU A 430 -22.76 18.25 9.34
CA GLU A 430 -23.47 17.68 10.49
C GLU A 430 -24.96 17.51 10.14
N ALA A 431 -25.30 16.35 9.56
CA ALA A 431 -26.69 15.92 9.46
C ALA A 431 -27.24 15.67 10.89
N GLU A 432 -28.38 16.29 11.23
CA GLU A 432 -29.07 16.12 12.51
C GLU A 432 -29.78 14.75 12.61
N ASP A 433 -29.04 13.65 12.44
CA ASP A 433 -29.57 12.29 12.55
C ASP A 433 -29.09 11.57 13.82
N THR A 434 -30.09 11.10 14.56
CA THR A 434 -30.09 10.35 15.83
C THR A 434 -28.74 9.84 16.37
N VAL A 435 -28.44 10.21 17.63
CA VAL A 435 -27.50 9.48 18.49
C VAL A 435 -27.90 8.01 18.54
N ASP A 436 -26.99 7.10 18.16
CA ASP A 436 -27.21 5.67 18.34
C ASP A 436 -27.27 5.34 19.84
N SER A 437 -28.38 4.75 20.28
CA SER A 437 -28.65 4.40 21.67
C SER A 437 -27.73 3.32 22.25
N ASN A 438 -26.87 2.71 21.42
CA ASN A 438 -25.89 1.72 21.81
C ASN A 438 -24.51 2.30 22.17
N VAL A 439 -24.26 3.60 21.95
CA VAL A 439 -22.98 4.25 22.29
C VAL A 439 -22.81 4.34 23.81
N VAL A 440 -21.77 3.69 24.35
CA VAL A 440 -21.48 3.68 25.79
C VAL A 440 -20.36 4.67 26.11
N VAL A 441 -20.72 5.81 26.71
CA VAL A 441 -19.75 6.73 27.32
C VAL A 441 -19.92 6.69 28.83
N LEU A 442 -18.99 6.05 29.54
CA LEU A 442 -19.00 5.93 31.00
C LEU A 442 -18.54 7.23 31.67
N LEU A 443 -19.41 8.24 31.65
CA LEU A 443 -19.17 9.52 32.32
C LEU A 443 -19.40 9.42 33.84
N ASP A 444 -18.40 8.91 34.56
CA ASP A 444 -18.40 8.94 36.02
C ASP A 444 -18.44 10.40 36.52
N ALA A 445 -19.52 10.75 37.21
CA ALA A 445 -19.85 12.12 37.58
C ALA A 445 -19.08 12.60 38.83
N VAL A 446 -17.75 12.72 38.70
CA VAL A 446 -16.89 13.40 39.68
C VAL A 446 -17.31 14.86 39.76
N LYS A 447 -18.08 15.21 40.80
CA LYS A 447 -18.47 16.61 41.05
C LYS A 447 -17.25 17.40 41.53
N PRO A 448 -16.72 18.37 40.76
CA PRO A 448 -15.59 19.17 41.21
C PRO A 448 -16.01 20.09 42.35
N LEU A 449 -15.05 20.44 43.23
CA LEU A 449 -15.29 21.32 44.39
C LEU A 449 -15.60 22.77 44.00
N TYR A 450 -15.34 23.14 42.75
CA TYR A 450 -15.57 24.44 42.14
C TYR A 450 -15.82 24.25 40.64
N GLN A 451 -16.50 25.18 39.97
CA GLN A 451 -16.58 25.17 38.51
C GLN A 451 -15.20 25.48 37.92
N VAL A 452 -14.80 24.73 36.90
CA VAL A 452 -13.62 25.00 36.09
C VAL A 452 -14.09 25.39 34.70
N ASP A 453 -13.66 26.57 34.27
CA ASP A 453 -13.69 26.95 32.86
C ASP A 453 -12.35 26.52 32.25
N TYR A 454 -12.39 25.50 31.39
CA TYR A 454 -11.21 25.04 30.65
C TYR A 454 -10.91 25.93 29.44
N ASN A 455 -11.85 26.80 29.03
CA ASN A 455 -11.82 27.67 27.85
C ASN A 455 -11.15 27.01 26.63
N GLY A 456 -11.59 25.78 26.34
CA GLY A 456 -10.87 24.86 25.46
C GLY A 456 -11.60 24.55 24.16
N THR A 457 -10.84 24.02 23.21
CA THR A 457 -11.31 23.59 21.89
C THR A 457 -10.80 22.19 21.62
N LEU A 458 -11.68 21.30 21.16
CA LEU A 458 -11.32 20.01 20.57
C LEU A 458 -11.55 20.12 19.06
N ARG A 459 -10.48 20.21 18.27
CA ARG A 459 -10.54 20.14 16.81
C ARG A 459 -10.34 18.70 16.35
N LEU A 460 -11.19 18.25 15.42
CA LEU A 460 -11.06 16.96 14.75
C LEU A 460 -10.84 17.20 13.26
N THR A 461 -9.76 16.66 12.71
CA THR A 461 -9.47 16.66 11.27
C THR A 461 -9.19 15.25 10.79
N THR A 462 -9.22 15.06 9.47
CA THR A 462 -8.88 13.80 8.82
C THR A 462 -7.65 13.98 7.92
N ASP A 463 -6.95 12.88 7.69
CA ASP A 463 -5.86 12.77 6.71
C ASP A 463 -5.96 11.42 5.96
N GLN A 464 -5.27 11.34 4.82
CA GLN A 464 -5.10 10.14 3.97
C GLN A 464 -6.40 9.44 3.52
N GLU A 465 -7.52 10.17 3.45
CA GLU A 465 -8.85 9.66 3.10
C GLU A 465 -8.87 8.87 1.77
N THR A 466 -8.86 7.53 1.89
CA THR A 466 -8.87 6.56 0.80
C THR A 466 -10.16 5.75 0.90
N GLN A 467 -11.09 5.90 -0.05
CA GLN A 467 -12.33 5.12 -0.04
C GLN A 467 -12.05 3.62 -0.30
N PRO A 468 -12.91 2.69 0.18
CA PRO A 468 -12.78 1.27 -0.15
C PRO A 468 -12.74 1.05 -1.68
N ALA A 469 -11.83 0.22 -2.15
CA ALA A 469 -11.59 0.08 -3.58
C ALA A 469 -12.80 -0.53 -4.33
N PRO A 470 -13.01 -0.21 -5.62
CA PRO A 470 -14.01 -0.90 -6.44
C PRO A 470 -13.74 -2.41 -6.53
N VAL A 471 -14.78 -3.23 -6.38
CA VAL A 471 -14.66 -4.70 -6.48
C VAL A 471 -14.26 -5.11 -7.91
N SER A 472 -13.08 -5.70 -8.06
CA SER A 472 -12.60 -6.21 -9.34
C SER A 472 -13.27 -7.54 -9.73
N PRO A 473 -13.46 -7.83 -11.04
CA PRO A 473 -14.28 -8.95 -11.49
C PRO A 473 -13.74 -10.32 -11.11
N THR A 474 -14.56 -11.14 -10.45
CA THR A 474 -14.30 -12.57 -10.20
C THR A 474 -14.89 -13.49 -11.29
N THR A 475 -15.18 -12.95 -12.48
CA THR A 475 -15.77 -13.68 -13.63
C THR A 475 -15.38 -13.06 -14.98
N GLY A 476 -15.34 -13.88 -16.04
CA GLY A 476 -15.19 -13.43 -17.42
C GLY A 476 -13.73 -13.38 -17.89
N PRO A 477 -13.46 -13.10 -19.18
CA PRO A 477 -12.26 -13.57 -19.87
C PRO A 477 -10.90 -13.22 -19.24
N VAL A 478 -10.79 -12.10 -18.53
CA VAL A 478 -9.57 -11.71 -17.82
C VAL A 478 -9.41 -12.48 -16.51
N TRP A 479 -10.49 -12.65 -15.72
CA TRP A 479 -10.48 -13.51 -14.54
C TRP A 479 -10.31 -14.98 -14.92
N ASP A 480 -10.97 -15.44 -15.98
CA ASP A 480 -10.90 -16.84 -16.43
C ASP A 480 -9.46 -17.22 -16.82
N LEU A 481 -8.73 -16.29 -17.46
CA LEU A 481 -7.31 -16.46 -17.78
C LEU A 481 -6.40 -16.36 -16.55
N PHE A 482 -6.67 -15.41 -15.65
CA PHE A 482 -5.92 -15.22 -14.40
C PHE A 482 -6.06 -16.44 -13.48
N SER A 483 -7.29 -16.82 -13.14
CA SER A 483 -7.62 -18.03 -12.35
C SER A 483 -7.20 -19.33 -13.04
N GLY A 484 -7.23 -19.39 -14.38
CA GLY A 484 -6.66 -20.50 -15.15
C GLY A 484 -5.14 -20.63 -14.98
N THR A 485 -4.42 -19.49 -15.00
CA THR A 485 -2.96 -19.42 -14.77
C THR A 485 -2.59 -19.85 -13.34
N ILE A 486 -3.38 -19.40 -12.35
CA ILE A 486 -3.21 -19.78 -10.94
C ILE A 486 -3.30 -21.29 -10.77
N GLN A 487 -4.35 -21.92 -11.33
CA GLN A 487 -4.53 -23.36 -11.22
C GLN A 487 -3.43 -24.18 -11.90
N HIS A 488 -2.91 -23.72 -13.03
CA HIS A 488 -1.79 -24.37 -13.69
C HIS A 488 -0.50 -24.25 -12.86
N THR A 489 -0.18 -23.04 -12.39
CA THR A 489 1.09 -22.76 -11.70
C THR A 489 1.20 -23.47 -10.34
N PHE A 490 0.08 -23.59 -9.62
CA PHE A 490 0.05 -24.19 -8.28
C PHE A 490 -0.56 -25.60 -8.27
N ALA A 491 -0.65 -26.25 -9.43
CA ALA A 491 -1.08 -27.64 -9.55
C ALA A 491 -0.16 -28.58 -8.75
N PHE A 492 -0.74 -29.58 -8.08
CA PHE A 492 -0.01 -30.61 -7.35
C PHE A 492 -0.72 -31.97 -7.47
N GLU A 493 0.02 -33.06 -7.26
CA GLU A 493 -0.51 -34.41 -7.41
C GLU A 493 -1.59 -34.71 -6.35
N GLY A 494 -2.72 -35.26 -6.81
CA GLY A 494 -3.77 -35.78 -5.93
C GLY A 494 -4.66 -34.74 -5.25
N GLY A 495 -4.72 -33.50 -5.76
CA GLY A 495 -5.61 -32.46 -5.22
C GLY A 495 -6.03 -31.39 -6.22
N LYS A 496 -6.62 -30.29 -5.74
CA LYS A 496 -7.17 -29.20 -6.56
C LYS A 496 -6.72 -27.82 -6.08
N VAL A 497 -6.50 -26.90 -7.03
CA VAL A 497 -6.42 -25.45 -6.77
C VAL A 497 -7.78 -24.79 -7.01
N VAL A 498 -8.20 -23.88 -6.12
CA VAL A 498 -9.45 -23.12 -6.18
C VAL A 498 -9.17 -21.62 -6.04
N PRO A 499 -9.06 -20.88 -7.16
CA PRO A 499 -9.03 -19.41 -7.13
C PRO A 499 -10.39 -18.84 -6.74
N ALA A 500 -10.40 -17.89 -5.82
CA ALA A 500 -11.56 -17.12 -5.40
C ALA A 500 -11.12 -15.70 -5.03
N GLY A 501 -11.81 -14.65 -5.51
CA GLY A 501 -11.45 -13.28 -5.14
C GLY A 501 -11.75 -13.00 -3.66
N ASP A 502 -10.86 -12.29 -2.98
CA ASP A 502 -10.97 -12.00 -1.55
C ASP A 502 -10.75 -10.50 -1.22
N LEU A 503 -10.70 -10.17 0.08
CA LEU A 503 -10.53 -8.82 0.64
C LEU A 503 -9.15 -8.65 1.28
N MET A 504 -8.45 -7.56 0.92
CA MET A 504 -7.24 -7.11 1.60
C MET A 504 -7.54 -6.17 2.77
N ASN A 505 -6.78 -6.30 3.86
CA ASN A 505 -6.92 -5.45 5.06
C ASN A 505 -6.23 -4.09 4.94
N GLY A 506 -5.09 -4.04 4.26
CA GLY A 506 -4.35 -2.81 3.96
C GLY A 506 -4.81 -2.18 2.64
N ASN A 507 -3.98 -1.26 2.14
CA ASN A 507 -4.05 -0.68 0.81
C ASN A 507 -2.66 -0.77 0.19
N THR A 508 -2.55 -0.92 -1.12
CA THR A 508 -1.29 -0.84 -1.88
C THR A 508 -1.23 0.43 -2.74
N ASP A 509 -0.16 0.56 -3.53
CA ASP A 509 -0.02 1.52 -4.63
C ASP A 509 -1.22 1.51 -5.62
N THR A 510 -1.95 0.38 -5.76
CA THR A 510 -3.16 0.24 -6.60
C THR A 510 -4.23 1.32 -6.39
N ARG A 511 -4.34 1.91 -5.20
CA ARG A 511 -5.32 2.99 -4.91
C ARG A 511 -5.16 4.20 -5.83
N HIS A 512 -3.94 4.44 -6.32
CA HIS A 512 -3.62 5.50 -7.28
C HIS A 512 -3.96 5.10 -8.72
N TYR A 513 -3.97 3.80 -9.03
CA TYR A 513 -4.11 3.25 -10.39
C TYR A 513 -5.54 2.86 -10.81
N LEU A 514 -6.56 3.12 -9.97
CA LEU A 514 -7.96 2.69 -10.16
C LEU A 514 -8.58 3.11 -11.52
N ASN A 515 -8.06 4.15 -12.16
CA ASN A 515 -8.53 4.66 -13.46
C ASN A 515 -7.98 3.88 -14.67
N LEU A 516 -6.92 3.08 -14.50
CA LEU A 516 -6.21 2.42 -15.60
C LEU A 516 -6.87 1.11 -16.06
N THR A 517 -7.62 0.43 -15.19
CA THR A 517 -8.45 -0.74 -15.54
C THR A 517 -9.42 -1.08 -14.40
N ARG A 518 -10.50 -1.79 -14.73
CA ARG A 518 -11.38 -2.44 -13.72
C ARG A 518 -10.85 -3.80 -13.23
N ASN A 519 -9.78 -4.31 -13.81
CA ASN A 519 -9.25 -5.66 -13.55
C ASN A 519 -8.00 -5.57 -12.65
N ILE A 520 -8.20 -5.19 -11.39
CA ILE A 520 -7.12 -4.89 -10.43
C ILE A 520 -7.06 -5.98 -9.36
N TYR A 521 -5.96 -6.74 -9.34
CA TYR A 521 -5.74 -7.82 -8.39
C TYR A 521 -4.50 -7.52 -7.56
N ARG A 522 -4.56 -7.87 -6.27
CA ARG A 522 -3.48 -7.68 -5.29
C ARG A 522 -3.16 -9.01 -4.69
N TRP A 523 -2.00 -9.58 -5.00
CA TRP A 523 -1.72 -10.95 -4.59
C TRP A 523 -0.26 -11.32 -4.61
N LEU A 524 0.24 -11.73 -3.45
CA LEU A 524 1.53 -12.39 -3.32
C LEU A 524 1.31 -13.90 -3.42
N PRO A 525 1.72 -14.56 -4.53
CA PRO A 525 1.23 -15.88 -4.91
C PRO A 525 1.99 -17.02 -4.20
N MET A 526 1.93 -17.04 -2.87
CA MET A 526 2.57 -18.05 -2.02
C MET A 526 1.69 -18.46 -0.82
N MET A 527 2.13 -19.49 -0.10
CA MET A 527 1.46 -19.98 1.11
C MET A 527 1.53 -18.95 2.23
N GLU A 528 0.44 -18.80 3.00
CA GLU A 528 0.36 -17.84 4.12
C GLU A 528 1.51 -17.99 5.15
N ASN A 529 2.08 -19.18 5.29
CA ASN A 529 3.16 -19.49 6.22
C ASN A 529 4.57 -19.46 5.61
N ALA A 530 4.72 -19.02 4.35
CA ALA A 530 6.03 -18.96 3.66
C ALA A 530 6.75 -17.60 3.82
N GLY A 531 6.04 -16.59 4.29
CA GLY A 531 6.61 -15.33 4.76
C GLY A 531 6.49 -15.19 6.27
N MET A 532 7.37 -14.40 6.88
CA MET A 532 7.30 -14.08 8.31
C MET A 532 7.59 -12.61 8.58
N ASN A 533 6.93 -12.08 9.61
CA ASN A 533 7.24 -10.81 10.27
C ASN A 533 7.35 -9.57 9.36
N PRO A 534 6.44 -9.34 8.38
CA PRO A 534 6.38 -8.06 7.68
C PRO A 534 6.28 -6.90 8.69
N HIS A 535 6.97 -5.81 8.38
CA HIS A 535 7.07 -4.57 9.16
C HIS A 535 7.68 -4.72 10.57
N THR A 536 8.06 -5.91 11.03
CA THR A 536 8.64 -6.14 12.37
C THR A 536 10.02 -6.82 12.31
N VAL A 537 10.52 -7.29 13.46
CA VAL A 537 11.85 -7.90 13.65
C VAL A 537 11.90 -9.31 13.07
N ASP A 538 13.06 -9.69 12.52
CA ASP A 538 13.29 -10.98 11.86
C ASP A 538 12.26 -11.29 10.76
N GLU A 539 12.09 -10.32 9.85
CA GLU A 539 11.41 -10.52 8.57
C GLU A 539 12.19 -11.49 7.67
N GLY A 540 11.47 -12.37 6.97
CA GLY A 540 12.08 -13.30 6.03
C GLY A 540 11.08 -14.06 5.15
N ILE A 541 11.59 -14.72 4.11
CA ILE A 541 10.82 -15.49 3.12
C ILE A 541 11.45 -16.85 2.83
N ASP A 542 10.62 -17.88 2.66
CA ASP A 542 11.04 -19.18 2.10
C ASP A 542 11.37 -18.99 0.62
N MET A 543 12.64 -19.22 0.25
CA MET A 543 13.09 -19.00 -1.11
C MET A 543 12.48 -20.00 -2.11
N HIS A 544 11.99 -21.16 -1.68
CA HIS A 544 11.19 -22.05 -2.55
C HIS A 544 9.82 -21.47 -2.88
N ALA A 545 9.24 -20.68 -1.97
CA ALA A 545 8.01 -19.92 -2.22
C ALA A 545 8.27 -18.75 -3.17
N HIS A 546 9.38 -18.02 -3.00
CA HIS A 546 9.84 -17.02 -3.97
C HIS A 546 9.99 -17.61 -5.40
N MET A 547 10.53 -18.83 -5.55
CA MET A 547 10.54 -19.51 -6.86
C MET A 547 9.11 -19.72 -7.41
N GLY A 548 8.13 -19.99 -6.54
CA GLY A 548 6.71 -20.07 -6.92
C GLY A 548 6.14 -18.74 -7.43
N VAL A 549 6.53 -17.63 -6.81
CA VAL A 549 6.19 -16.28 -7.26
C VAL A 549 6.74 -16.00 -8.67
N ILE A 550 8.01 -16.36 -8.93
CA ILE A 550 8.60 -16.24 -10.28
C ILE A 550 7.85 -17.11 -11.30
N ARG A 551 7.56 -18.39 -10.96
CA ARG A 551 6.82 -19.29 -11.84
C ARG A 551 5.45 -18.71 -12.20
N PHE A 552 4.77 -18.06 -11.25
CA PHE A 552 3.48 -17.41 -11.50
C PHE A 552 3.60 -16.23 -12.47
N TYR A 553 4.48 -15.26 -12.21
CA TYR A 553 4.62 -14.11 -13.12
C TYR A 553 5.06 -14.54 -14.53
N TYR A 554 5.97 -15.51 -14.65
CA TYR A 554 6.40 -16.07 -15.94
C TYR A 554 5.24 -16.71 -16.72
N ASN A 555 4.42 -17.53 -16.06
CA ASN A 555 3.23 -18.13 -16.68
C ASN A 555 2.14 -17.10 -17.00
N LEU A 556 1.93 -16.11 -16.13
CA LEU A 556 0.94 -15.05 -16.31
C LEU A 556 1.24 -14.19 -17.53
N ILE A 557 2.49 -13.77 -17.69
CA ILE A 557 2.93 -12.98 -18.86
C ILE A 557 2.69 -13.78 -20.14
N ARG A 558 3.14 -15.04 -20.19
CA ARG A 558 2.97 -15.93 -21.37
C ARG A 558 1.48 -16.15 -21.71
N ASN A 559 0.67 -16.47 -20.71
CA ASN A 559 -0.78 -16.69 -20.91
C ASN A 559 -1.47 -15.41 -21.41
N PHE A 560 -1.19 -14.23 -20.85
CA PHE A 560 -1.77 -12.98 -21.35
C PHE A 560 -1.28 -12.60 -22.74
N ASP A 561 -0.01 -12.89 -23.08
CA ASP A 561 0.58 -12.63 -24.40
C ASP A 561 -0.06 -13.51 -25.51
N ALA A 562 -0.20 -14.81 -25.24
CA ALA A 562 -0.81 -15.79 -26.14
C ALA A 562 -2.34 -15.64 -26.30
N SER A 563 -2.99 -14.85 -25.44
CA SER A 563 -4.46 -14.77 -25.36
C SER A 563 -5.09 -13.60 -26.15
N ASP A 564 -6.30 -13.83 -26.67
CA ASP A 564 -7.12 -12.84 -27.41
C ASP A 564 -8.37 -12.31 -26.65
N PRO A 565 -8.42 -12.22 -25.29
CA PRO A 565 -9.67 -12.05 -24.55
C PRO A 565 -10.40 -10.75 -24.95
N PRO A 566 -11.59 -10.85 -25.59
CA PRO A 566 -12.36 -9.69 -26.01
C PRO A 566 -13.06 -9.05 -24.81
N GLY A 567 -13.26 -7.72 -24.81
CA GLY A 567 -14.13 -7.12 -23.78
C GLY A 567 -14.13 -5.60 -23.61
N VAL A 568 -13.11 -4.87 -24.06
CA VAL A 568 -13.09 -3.40 -24.02
C VAL A 568 -12.75 -2.86 -25.40
N ASN A 569 -13.58 -1.94 -25.90
CA ASN A 569 -13.34 -1.27 -27.18
C ASN A 569 -12.14 -0.33 -27.05
N ALA A 570 -11.06 -0.59 -27.80
CA ALA A 570 -10.00 0.37 -28.05
C ALA A 570 -10.52 1.53 -28.92
N ARG A 571 -11.28 2.44 -28.31
CA ARG A 571 -11.90 3.57 -29.00
C ARG A 571 -10.86 4.67 -29.25
N VAL A 572 -10.39 4.70 -30.51
CA VAL A 572 -9.62 5.81 -31.13
C VAL A 572 -8.19 6.00 -30.61
N VAL A 573 -7.28 5.17 -31.11
CA VAL A 573 -5.87 5.56 -31.36
C VAL A 573 -5.71 5.98 -32.83
N GLY A 574 -6.76 6.59 -33.41
CA GLY A 574 -6.94 6.71 -34.86
C GLY A 574 -6.77 8.10 -35.47
N GLU A 575 -6.77 9.17 -34.67
CA GLU A 575 -6.82 10.55 -35.18
C GLU A 575 -5.63 11.45 -34.77
N PHE A 576 -4.61 10.91 -34.10
CA PHE A 576 -3.31 11.58 -33.92
C PHE A 576 -2.23 10.88 -34.75
N GLY A 577 -2.19 11.24 -36.04
CA GLY A 577 -1.18 10.77 -36.99
C GLY A 577 0.21 11.34 -36.72
N VAL A 578 0.92 10.79 -35.74
CA VAL A 578 2.35 11.05 -35.54
C VAL A 578 3.14 10.16 -36.51
N GLU A 579 3.54 10.70 -37.67
CA GLU A 579 4.54 10.04 -38.52
C GLU A 579 5.81 9.78 -37.70
N ALA A 580 6.28 8.53 -37.68
CA ALA A 580 7.53 8.16 -37.01
C ALA A 580 8.73 8.79 -37.73
N ARG A 581 9.15 9.98 -37.29
CA ARG A 581 10.41 10.62 -37.68
C ARG A 581 11.33 10.73 -36.48
N ALA A 582 12.23 9.75 -36.34
CA ALA A 582 13.28 9.77 -35.34
C ALA A 582 14.18 11.01 -35.52
N LYS A 583 14.08 11.95 -34.57
CA LYS A 583 15.02 13.04 -34.31
C LYS A 583 14.73 13.61 -32.93
N ASP A 584 15.32 13.00 -31.93
CA ASP A 584 15.17 13.42 -30.54
C ASP A 584 15.77 14.82 -30.35
N ILE A 585 14.97 15.73 -29.79
CA ILE A 585 15.49 17.01 -29.31
C ILE A 585 16.02 16.76 -27.91
N VAL A 586 17.35 16.59 -27.81
CA VAL A 586 18.03 16.54 -26.52
C VAL A 586 17.95 17.92 -25.89
N LEU A 587 17.09 18.08 -24.88
CA LEU A 587 17.17 19.19 -23.95
C LEU A 587 18.39 18.93 -23.04
N LEU A 588 19.48 19.66 -23.33
CA LEU A 588 20.67 19.70 -22.48
C LEU A 588 20.40 20.64 -21.31
N ASP A 589 19.98 20.09 -20.17
CA ASP A 589 20.09 20.82 -18.91
C ASP A 589 21.57 20.99 -18.56
N SER A 590 22.09 22.18 -18.80
CA SER A 590 23.41 22.59 -18.36
C SER A 590 23.38 22.93 -16.88
N HIS A 591 24.12 22.19 -16.05
CA HIS A 591 24.89 22.73 -14.91
C HIS A 591 25.79 21.62 -14.35
N ASP A 592 27.02 21.53 -14.85
CA ASP A 592 28.08 20.77 -14.18
C ASP A 592 29.42 21.49 -14.37
N VAL A 593 30.01 21.95 -13.26
CA VAL A 593 31.26 22.73 -13.23
C VAL A 593 32.25 22.03 -12.30
N ALA A 594 32.87 20.98 -12.82
CA ALA A 594 33.96 20.27 -12.18
C ALA A 594 35.26 20.46 -12.97
N ILE A 595 36.31 20.91 -12.28
CA ILE A 595 37.64 21.18 -12.87
C ILE A 595 38.52 19.95 -12.68
N ASP A 596 39.12 19.43 -13.77
CA ASP A 596 40.47 18.85 -13.70
C ASP A 596 41.26 19.12 -15.00
N ALA A 597 42.59 19.15 -14.91
CA ALA A 597 43.48 19.74 -15.90
C ALA A 597 44.72 18.86 -16.20
N ALA A 598 44.54 17.82 -17.02
CA ALA A 598 45.58 16.85 -17.37
C ALA A 598 45.94 16.79 -18.88
N LYS A 599 46.67 17.82 -19.33
CA LYS A 599 47.85 17.78 -20.24
C LYS A 599 47.96 16.75 -21.40
N HIS A 600 48.45 17.26 -22.53
CA HIS A 600 49.24 16.58 -23.58
C HIS A 600 48.52 15.57 -24.50
N THR A 601 48.68 15.55 -25.83
CA THR A 601 48.98 16.53 -26.91
C THR A 601 49.27 15.71 -28.19
N ASN A 602 48.81 16.23 -29.33
CA ASN A 602 49.47 16.16 -30.65
C ASN A 602 49.22 14.97 -31.62
N ARG A 603 49.13 15.37 -32.91
CA ARG A 603 49.47 14.64 -34.16
C ARG A 603 48.56 13.50 -34.69
N MET A 604 48.42 13.31 -36.01
CA MET A 604 48.52 14.18 -37.22
C MET A 604 48.14 13.36 -38.48
N VAL A 605 48.11 14.02 -39.66
CA VAL A 605 48.08 13.43 -41.03
C VAL A 605 46.70 12.90 -41.51
N ALA A 606 46.32 12.94 -42.79
CA ALA A 606 46.19 14.04 -43.79
C ALA A 606 45.91 13.44 -45.21
N MET A 607 45.64 14.31 -46.20
CA MET A 607 45.48 14.05 -47.66
C MET A 607 44.15 13.38 -48.07
N THR A 608 43.55 13.59 -49.25
CA THR A 608 43.64 14.58 -50.38
C THR A 608 42.34 14.41 -51.20
N GLY A 609 41.81 15.35 -51.98
CA GLY A 609 42.27 16.66 -52.45
C GLY A 609 41.19 17.28 -53.39
N ILE A 610 41.59 17.86 -54.53
CA ILE A 610 40.76 18.55 -55.56
C ILE A 610 40.54 20.07 -55.32
N GLU A 611 41.24 20.86 -56.16
CA GLU A 611 40.80 22.01 -57.01
C GLU A 611 39.51 22.81 -56.66
N GLN A 612 39.40 24.14 -56.89
CA GLN A 612 40.22 25.12 -57.64
C GLN A 612 39.79 26.57 -57.27
N LEU A 613 40.69 27.58 -57.39
CA LEU A 613 40.45 29.05 -57.59
C LEU A 613 39.55 29.83 -56.57
N GLY A 614 39.86 31.05 -56.09
CA GLY A 614 41.07 31.90 -56.15
C GLY A 614 40.76 33.40 -55.91
N HIS A 615 41.64 34.14 -55.18
CA HIS A 615 41.63 35.61 -54.90
C HIS A 615 40.43 36.16 -54.07
N ASP A 616 40.51 37.28 -53.31
CA ASP A 616 41.63 38.15 -52.87
C ASP A 616 41.27 38.93 -51.57
N GLY A 617 42.29 39.46 -50.85
CA GLY A 617 42.14 40.37 -49.69
C GLY A 617 41.88 39.67 -48.34
N GLY A 618 42.34 40.16 -47.17
CA GLY A 618 42.94 41.45 -46.80
C GLY A 618 41.94 42.28 -45.97
N ALA A 619 41.89 42.21 -44.63
CA ALA A 619 42.88 42.58 -43.59
C ALA A 619 42.46 43.90 -42.90
N ASP A 620 42.73 44.00 -41.59
CA ASP A 620 42.64 45.20 -40.73
C ASP A 620 41.23 45.82 -40.54
N GLU A 621 40.94 46.71 -39.58
CA GLU A 621 41.16 46.72 -38.10
C GLU A 621 40.18 47.75 -37.49
N ASP A 622 39.89 47.67 -36.17
CA ASP A 622 39.17 48.68 -35.35
C ASP A 622 37.74 49.12 -35.76
N GLY A 623 37.06 49.91 -34.90
CA GLY A 623 35.83 50.65 -35.26
C GLY A 623 34.64 50.56 -34.28
N VAL A 624 34.75 51.22 -33.13
CA VAL A 624 33.72 51.33 -32.08
C VAL A 624 32.46 52.14 -32.50
N GLU A 625 31.33 51.88 -31.83
CA GLU A 625 30.11 52.72 -31.63
C GLU A 625 28.89 52.62 -32.57
N GLU A 626 27.77 53.18 -32.07
CA GLU A 626 26.37 52.85 -32.38
C GLU A 626 25.85 53.28 -33.76
N ILE A 627 24.75 52.63 -34.21
CA ILE A 627 23.55 53.34 -34.72
C ILE A 627 22.30 52.46 -34.68
N LEU A 628 21.17 53.03 -34.26
CA LEU A 628 19.85 52.41 -34.30
C LEU A 628 19.25 52.43 -35.72
N GLN A 629 18.76 51.28 -36.22
CA GLN A 629 17.74 51.25 -37.28
C GLN A 629 16.62 50.25 -36.98
N LYS A 630 15.42 50.58 -37.48
CA LYS A 630 14.17 49.88 -37.18
C LYS A 630 13.93 48.74 -38.18
N GLY A 631 13.63 47.55 -37.66
CA GLY A 631 12.87 46.52 -38.36
C GLY A 631 11.53 46.32 -37.65
N GLN A 632 10.41 46.50 -38.34
CA GLN A 632 9.08 46.20 -37.78
C GLN A 632 8.81 44.70 -37.85
N PHE A 633 8.30 44.13 -36.76
CA PHE A 633 7.54 42.89 -36.77
C PHE A 633 6.14 43.18 -36.23
N ASP A 634 5.13 43.06 -37.07
CA ASP A 634 3.74 43.02 -36.63
C ASP A 634 3.48 41.66 -35.97
N VAL A 635 2.95 41.69 -34.73
CA VAL A 635 2.37 40.52 -34.06
C VAL A 635 0.94 40.89 -33.69
N SER A 636 -0.02 40.30 -34.40
CA SER A 636 -1.44 40.50 -34.15
C SER A 636 -1.87 39.80 -32.86
N LEU A 637 -2.09 40.57 -31.80
CA LEU A 637 -2.73 40.09 -30.57
C LEU A 637 -4.25 40.05 -30.77
N GLU A 638 -4.81 38.86 -30.91
CA GLU A 638 -6.24 38.65 -30.66
C GLU A 638 -6.47 38.57 -29.14
N ALA A 639 -7.12 39.59 -28.58
CA ALA A 639 -7.48 39.62 -27.18
C ALA A 639 -8.79 38.85 -26.95
N VAL A 640 -8.73 37.76 -26.18
CA VAL A 640 -9.92 37.07 -25.64
C VAL A 640 -10.08 37.48 -24.18
N ASP A 641 -11.15 38.23 -23.91
CA ASP A 641 -11.49 38.72 -22.57
C ASP A 641 -12.17 37.59 -21.76
N LEU A 642 -11.60 37.22 -20.61
CA LEU A 642 -12.14 36.23 -19.68
C LEU A 642 -12.32 36.88 -18.31
N ALA A 643 -13.59 37.03 -17.91
CA ALA A 643 -13.98 37.73 -16.70
C ALA A 643 -13.42 37.08 -15.42
N ALA A 644 -12.88 37.91 -14.54
CA ALA A 644 -12.26 37.47 -13.30
C ALA A 644 -13.23 36.74 -12.35
N LYS A 645 -12.78 35.60 -11.83
CA LYS A 645 -13.21 35.05 -10.54
C LYS A 645 -11.99 34.89 -9.63
N MET A 646 -12.25 34.88 -8.32
CA MET A 646 -11.23 35.08 -7.30
C MET A 646 -10.21 33.94 -7.26
N VAL A 647 -8.93 34.31 -7.21
CA VAL A 647 -7.81 33.45 -6.80
C VAL A 647 -7.73 33.50 -5.28
N ALA A 648 -7.64 32.35 -4.62
CA ALA A 648 -7.36 32.26 -3.19
C ALA A 648 -5.87 32.55 -2.93
N VAL A 649 -5.53 33.02 -1.73
CA VAL A 649 -4.16 33.46 -1.39
C VAL A 649 -3.34 32.28 -0.84
N ASP A 650 -2.04 32.34 -1.09
CA ASP A 650 -1.06 31.27 -0.96
C ASP A 650 -0.66 31.00 0.51
N THR A 651 -1.59 30.53 1.34
CA THR A 651 -1.36 30.27 2.79
C THR A 651 -1.94 28.95 3.32
N ASP A 652 -2.82 28.28 2.59
CA ASP A 652 -3.68 27.22 3.16
C ASP A 652 -3.13 25.80 2.92
N VAL A 653 -1.89 25.66 2.43
CA VAL A 653 -1.22 24.36 2.17
C VAL A 653 -0.05 24.11 3.13
N GLU A 654 0.75 25.13 3.48
CA GLU A 654 1.89 24.97 4.40
C GLU A 654 1.46 24.51 5.81
N ALA A 655 0.24 24.84 6.23
CA ALA A 655 -0.28 24.56 7.57
C ALA A 655 -0.40 23.05 7.89
N ALA A 656 -0.55 22.19 6.87
CA ALA A 656 -0.56 20.74 7.05
C ALA A 656 0.87 20.20 7.26
N ASN A 657 1.79 20.53 6.36
CA ASN A 657 3.17 20.06 6.40
C ASN A 657 3.95 20.58 7.63
N MET A 658 3.68 21.82 8.06
CA MET A 658 4.23 22.35 9.31
C MET A 658 3.75 21.59 10.56
N LEU A 659 2.58 20.92 10.51
CA LEU A 659 2.09 20.16 11.66
C LEU A 659 2.94 18.90 11.89
N LEU A 660 3.25 18.16 10.81
CA LEU A 660 4.16 17.01 10.80
C LEU A 660 5.58 17.39 11.24
N ALA A 661 6.16 18.45 10.65
CA ALA A 661 7.47 18.94 11.05
C ALA A 661 7.54 19.33 12.55
N ALA A 662 6.44 19.82 13.12
CA ALA A 662 6.34 20.17 14.54
C ALA A 662 6.12 18.96 15.48
N PHE A 663 5.90 17.74 14.98
CA PHE A 663 5.83 16.53 15.81
C PHE A 663 7.21 15.94 16.12
N PHE A 664 8.17 16.01 15.18
CA PHE A 664 9.48 15.36 15.32
C PHE A 664 10.58 16.27 15.93
N GLY A 665 10.33 17.59 16.04
CA GLY A 665 11.30 18.58 16.53
C GLY A 665 11.56 18.58 18.03
N CYS A 666 12.13 17.51 18.60
CA CYS A 666 12.48 17.43 20.03
C CYS A 666 13.94 16.96 20.26
N VAL A 667 14.83 17.90 20.58
CA VAL A 667 16.25 17.64 20.89
C VAL A 667 16.46 17.37 22.38
N ASP A 668 17.44 16.51 22.70
CA ASP A 668 17.85 16.10 24.05
C ASP A 668 18.04 17.28 25.04
N PRO A 669 17.29 17.32 26.17
CA PRO A 669 17.37 18.38 27.17
C PRO A 669 18.32 18.09 28.36
N PHE A 670 19.35 17.23 28.23
CA PHE A 670 20.34 16.99 29.30
C PHE A 670 21.81 17.27 28.93
N GLY A 671 22.07 18.38 28.23
CA GLY A 671 23.41 18.97 28.19
C GLY A 671 23.82 19.57 29.54
N GLN A 672 24.72 18.90 30.28
CA GLN A 672 25.49 19.55 31.35
C GLN A 672 26.74 20.22 30.77
N GLU A 673 26.99 21.46 31.18
CA GLU A 673 28.23 22.18 30.89
C GLU A 673 29.40 21.61 31.70
N ASP A 674 30.58 21.50 31.09
CA ASP A 674 31.87 21.52 31.81
C ASP A 674 32.97 22.07 30.87
N GLU A 675 33.53 23.24 31.20
CA GLU A 675 34.48 23.95 30.32
C GLU A 675 35.94 23.51 30.51
N THR A 676 36.52 22.93 29.45
CA THR A 676 37.94 23.06 29.05
C THR A 676 39.05 22.57 30.02
N SER A 677 39.93 21.70 29.50
CA SER A 677 41.38 22.03 29.41
C SER A 677 42.22 20.98 28.66
N THR A 678 42.91 21.45 27.62
CA THR A 678 44.26 21.03 27.14
C THR A 678 44.73 19.56 27.26
N GLY A 679 45.06 18.93 26.12
CA GLY A 679 46.14 17.93 26.08
C GLY A 679 46.02 16.82 25.03
N ALA A 680 46.98 16.74 24.11
CA ALA A 680 47.19 15.63 23.18
C ALA A 680 48.70 15.33 23.07
N PRO A 681 49.13 14.22 22.44
CA PRO A 681 48.64 12.84 22.56
C PRO A 681 49.77 11.83 22.84
N GLY A 682 49.47 10.58 23.25
CA GLY A 682 50.45 9.47 23.09
C GLY A 682 50.33 8.20 23.95
N GLY A 683 50.18 7.04 23.28
CA GLY A 683 51.20 5.98 23.35
C GLY A 683 51.13 4.84 24.40
N PHE A 684 50.89 3.62 23.88
CA PHE A 684 51.56 2.35 24.21
C PHE A 684 51.29 1.53 25.52
N PHE A 685 50.66 0.36 25.30
CA PHE A 685 51.03 -1.02 25.76
C PHE A 685 50.96 -1.48 27.25
N GLY A 686 50.58 -2.77 27.42
CA GLY A 686 50.76 -3.60 28.63
C GLY A 686 49.48 -3.83 29.45
N ALA A 687 48.74 -4.96 29.48
CA ALA A 687 48.95 -6.41 29.26
C ALA A 687 49.01 -7.26 30.55
N ASP A 688 48.20 -8.33 30.57
CA ASP A 688 48.29 -9.58 31.36
C ASP A 688 48.01 -9.66 32.90
N LYS A 689 46.85 -10.27 33.19
CA LYS A 689 46.66 -11.55 33.94
C LYS A 689 46.58 -11.66 35.49
N LEU A 690 45.48 -12.36 35.87
CA LEU A 690 45.38 -13.56 36.76
C LEU A 690 44.73 -13.45 38.17
N ALA A 691 44.05 -14.56 38.50
CA ALA A 691 43.79 -15.16 39.83
C ALA A 691 42.62 -14.69 40.73
N GLN A 692 41.59 -15.54 40.80
CA GLN A 692 40.79 -15.88 42.00
C GLN A 692 41.64 -16.78 42.96
N PRO A 693 41.18 -17.39 44.10
CA PRO A 693 39.81 -17.46 44.67
C PRO A 693 39.60 -17.39 46.22
N ILE A 694 38.35 -17.09 46.61
CA ILE A 694 37.50 -17.71 47.69
C ILE A 694 38.09 -17.97 49.11
N HIS A 695 37.45 -17.46 50.19
CA HIS A 695 36.82 -18.27 51.28
C HIS A 695 36.14 -17.47 52.44
N GLN A 696 34.81 -17.71 52.63
CA GLN A 696 34.07 -18.02 53.90
C GLN A 696 34.18 -17.13 55.18
N ALA A 697 33.18 -17.05 56.09
CA ALA A 697 31.75 -17.47 56.11
C ALA A 697 30.96 -16.99 57.37
N ARG A 698 29.61 -16.93 57.26
CA ARG A 698 28.53 -17.24 58.27
C ARG A 698 28.49 -16.48 59.62
N ALA A 699 27.34 -16.29 60.30
CA ALA A 699 25.89 -16.48 60.00
C ALA A 699 25.04 -15.66 61.02
N ARG A 700 23.78 -15.27 60.71
CA ARG A 700 22.46 -15.89 61.07
C ARG A 700 21.34 -14.90 60.62
N GLY A 701 20.03 -15.19 60.55
CA GLY A 701 19.23 -16.41 60.77
C GLY A 701 17.70 -16.09 60.75
N HIS A 702 16.83 -17.10 60.63
CA HIS A 702 15.35 -17.03 60.39
C HIS A 702 14.95 -16.41 59.01
N GLU A 703 14.41 -17.14 58.02
CA GLU A 703 13.19 -17.98 57.91
C GLU A 703 11.90 -17.16 57.70
N ARG A 704 11.26 -17.19 56.52
CA ARG A 704 10.47 -18.33 56.00
C ARG A 704 10.37 -18.43 54.46
N GLU A 705 9.81 -19.57 54.00
CA GLU A 705 9.10 -19.85 52.72
C GLU A 705 9.33 -18.86 51.55
N ARG A 706 10.06 -19.20 50.47
CA ARG A 706 9.87 -20.28 49.46
C ARG A 706 8.48 -20.29 48.78
N GLY A 707 8.38 -20.34 47.45
CA GLY A 707 9.48 -20.46 46.47
C GLY A 707 9.06 -20.16 45.02
N ALA A 708 10.06 -20.12 44.14
CA ALA A 708 9.88 -19.86 42.72
C ALA A 708 9.22 -21.03 41.98
N LEU A 709 8.51 -20.73 40.90
CA LEU A 709 8.15 -21.68 39.86
C LEU A 709 9.19 -21.67 38.74
N ALA A 710 9.39 -22.81 38.10
CA ALA A 710 10.47 -23.02 37.14
C ALA A 710 10.11 -22.57 35.72
N ALA A 711 11.15 -22.35 34.91
CA ALA A 711 11.00 -22.31 33.45
C ALA A 711 10.38 -23.61 32.95
N TRP A 712 9.61 -23.51 31.86
CA TRP A 712 9.14 -24.66 31.08
C TRP A 712 10.02 -24.82 29.84
N ASN A 713 10.19 -26.06 29.40
CA ASN A 713 10.88 -26.35 28.15
C ASN A 713 9.91 -26.19 26.98
N ASP A 714 10.38 -25.61 25.88
CA ASP A 714 9.67 -25.62 24.61
C ASP A 714 9.85 -26.98 23.92
N GLU A 715 8.80 -27.81 23.95
CA GLU A 715 8.59 -28.89 22.98
C GLU A 715 7.49 -28.46 22.01
N ALA A 716 7.75 -28.54 20.70
CA ALA A 716 6.81 -28.08 19.68
C ALA A 716 5.54 -28.95 19.64
N VAL A 717 4.38 -28.35 19.92
CA VAL A 717 3.07 -29.02 19.91
C VAL A 717 2.30 -28.67 18.63
N THR A 718 1.83 -29.68 17.91
CA THR A 718 1.08 -29.50 16.66
C THR A 718 -0.40 -29.12 16.89
N THR A 719 -0.93 -28.28 16.01
CA THR A 719 -2.19 -27.53 16.15
C THR A 719 -3.47 -28.38 16.25
N SER A 720 -3.39 -29.69 16.02
CA SER A 720 -4.55 -30.57 15.82
C SER A 720 -5.26 -31.05 17.09
N GLN A 721 -4.74 -30.77 18.30
CA GLN A 721 -5.25 -31.37 19.55
C GLN A 721 -6.21 -30.49 20.37
N PHE A 722 -6.32 -29.17 20.13
CA PHE A 722 -7.01 -28.28 21.05
C PHE A 722 -8.56 -28.28 20.97
N VAL A 723 -9.12 -28.63 19.81
CA VAL A 723 -10.56 -28.56 19.52
C VAL A 723 -11.42 -29.36 20.51
N ASN A 724 -10.91 -30.48 21.04
CA ASN A 724 -11.69 -31.43 21.85
C ASN A 724 -11.69 -31.17 23.37
N ARG A 725 -11.01 -30.14 23.91
CA ARG A 725 -10.97 -29.89 25.37
C ARG A 725 -11.59 -28.58 25.86
N ALA A 726 -11.65 -27.53 25.03
CA ALA A 726 -12.19 -26.23 25.47
C ALA A 726 -13.70 -26.28 25.81
N ASN A 727 -14.49 -27.02 25.04
CA ASN A 727 -15.96 -26.94 25.09
C ASN A 727 -16.62 -27.61 26.32
N LEU A 728 -15.92 -28.46 27.08
CA LEU A 728 -16.53 -29.16 28.23
C LEU A 728 -16.65 -28.31 29.51
N HIS A 729 -15.95 -27.18 29.61
CA HIS A 729 -15.91 -26.37 30.84
C HIS A 729 -16.87 -25.17 30.88
N LYS A 730 -17.32 -24.64 29.74
CA LYS A 730 -18.31 -23.53 29.70
C LYS A 730 -19.77 -23.99 29.79
N VAL A 731 -20.11 -25.19 29.30
CA VAL A 731 -21.51 -25.69 29.25
C VAL A 731 -22.08 -26.03 30.64
N LYS A 732 -21.24 -26.48 31.60
CA LYS A 732 -21.70 -26.96 32.92
C LYS A 732 -22.13 -25.89 33.93
N ARG A 733 -22.18 -24.61 33.56
CA ARG A 733 -22.67 -23.51 34.45
C ARG A 733 -24.08 -22.99 34.13
N ALA A 734 -24.74 -23.50 33.08
CA ALA A 734 -26.04 -22.98 32.61
C ALA A 734 -27.27 -23.83 33.00
N GLN A 735 -27.11 -25.00 33.62
CA GLN A 735 -28.20 -25.94 33.95
C GLN A 735 -28.29 -26.24 35.46
N GLY A 736 -28.31 -25.18 36.30
CA GLY A 736 -28.18 -25.30 37.75
C GLY A 736 -29.20 -24.53 38.59
N GLN A 737 -30.32 -24.05 38.03
CA GLN A 737 -31.25 -23.18 38.79
C GLN A 737 -32.74 -23.20 38.37
N ALA A 738 -33.31 -24.38 38.08
CA ALA A 738 -34.77 -24.53 37.93
C ALA A 738 -35.29 -25.96 38.23
N ARG A 739 -35.54 -26.24 39.52
CA ARG A 739 -36.19 -27.44 40.09
C ARG A 739 -35.45 -28.77 39.93
#